data_AF-A0A5J4KD86-F1
#
_entry.id   AF-A0A5J4KD86-F1
#
_cell.length_a   1.000
_cell.length_b   1.000
_cell.length_c   1.000
_cell.angle_alpha   90.00
_cell.angle_beta   90.00
_cell.angle_gamma   90.00
#
_symmetry.space_group_name_H-M   'P 1'
#
loop_
_entity.id
_entity.type
_entity.pdbx_description
1 polymer ?
#
loop_
_entity_poly.entity_id
_entity_poly.type
_entity_poly.pdbx_seq_one_letter_code
_entity_poly.pdbx_strand_id
1 'polypeptide(L)'
;MPITFDRRICCDLNETISREWLITNGLGGYAAGTVSGVLTRMQHGLLVVPIEQKAPPQLLLAKIDEEAVFDQRTYYLGTNEYRDGTLSPAGFVHLEAFRLEEGFPVFLYRIGGLDGVMLEKRIWMIPGQHTTCIQYRLSRNHEQRSLGSESERVRVATSASGSTSPPVYQRTYLRYRALDQHILELTLLPFSAYRPFDCPQIGHNDWHFQVEVHHSSEQQPGAASASWSGGQLLFPRGVTGCTIRASQDAQPYHLFIVGHPDSQPLFIPTGVWYWHFLRRVDRDAGRPAVDDLYLPGVFRARLWPDEEATLTIVATTEDPALLTLTPNYLALAYRRSIEQQRALLQPQRYFGEGGETSHRLQVLPLTGTTNPQREGEEFLHLLVQAGDRFLVRQRPARLVSLGHGPYGRPLADQEAERFSILSTFYGLEEYTRDALIALPGLMLATGRFDECRRLLRGLARHFKQGLLPDRLPRTGQRLNETDYCNVDVTLWYLYALDHYFRFSSDEELIAELYQRLAESLLWYLEGTLHGIQVDPHDGLLRSASAHQALTWMNAYLNGSPVTPRTGKAVEVNALWYHALALMEEWSALVRGRGGNTYLSGRFQELRQRCEEGFQRFWYAEGRYLYDVLDGPSGHDPSLRPNQLLAISLRHTALVPVHRLEVLEQVTRHLLTPYGLRTLAPHDPAYRGRLGRSSDEQRQALYQGSVWTWLIGPYIEALLKLDGRNRGEEPNHGNATPLGQEYIWRQGLRALEPFLHELGQNMLGMISGVFDGDPPHHAGYQAASASGVAELLRIYSYLAQAGAGHLVPALSV
;
A
#
# COMPACT_ATOMS: atom_id res chain seq x y z
N MET A 1 16.45 -6.93 4.13
CA MET A 1 17.41 -6.76 3.02
C MET A 1 16.66 -6.15 1.85
N PRO A 2 17.33 -5.61 0.82
CA PRO A 2 16.63 -5.17 -0.37
C PRO A 2 16.26 -6.36 -1.24
N ILE A 3 15.02 -6.40 -1.75
CA ILE A 3 14.67 -7.26 -2.89
C ILE A 3 15.66 -6.92 -4.01
N THR A 4 16.41 -7.91 -4.48
CA THR A 4 17.50 -7.69 -5.43
C THR A 4 17.42 -8.68 -6.58
N PHE A 5 17.60 -8.17 -7.79
CA PHE A 5 17.66 -8.95 -9.02
C PHE A 5 19.00 -8.72 -9.69
N ASP A 6 19.65 -9.82 -10.06
CA ASP A 6 20.89 -9.81 -10.83
C ASP A 6 20.60 -9.71 -12.34
N ARG A 7 21.66 -9.66 -13.13
CA ARG A 7 21.61 -9.58 -14.59
C ARG A 7 20.75 -10.68 -15.24
N ARG A 8 20.65 -11.88 -14.64
CA ARG A 8 19.88 -12.98 -15.23
C ARG A 8 18.39 -12.66 -15.27
N ILE A 9 17.87 -12.04 -14.22
CA ILE A 9 16.49 -11.57 -14.15
C ILE A 9 16.36 -10.25 -14.92
N CYS A 10 17.28 -9.30 -14.72
CA CYS A 10 17.19 -7.97 -15.32
C CYS A 10 17.26 -7.95 -16.86
N CYS A 11 17.94 -8.93 -17.49
CA CYS A 11 18.00 -9.08 -18.94
C CYS A 11 16.88 -9.95 -19.53
N ASP A 12 15.93 -10.44 -18.71
CA ASP A 12 14.71 -11.10 -19.21
C ASP A 12 13.54 -10.11 -19.20
N LEU A 13 13.01 -9.81 -20.38
CA LEU A 13 11.95 -8.83 -20.54
C LEU A 13 10.64 -9.26 -19.86
N ASN A 14 10.29 -10.55 -19.90
CA ASN A 14 9.03 -11.02 -19.29
C ASN A 14 9.11 -10.98 -17.77
N GLU A 15 10.27 -11.34 -17.21
CA GLU A 15 10.54 -11.24 -15.79
C GLU A 15 10.54 -9.78 -15.30
N THR A 16 11.10 -8.85 -16.07
CA THR A 16 11.20 -7.44 -15.67
C THR A 16 9.93 -6.63 -15.93
N ILE A 17 9.11 -7.01 -16.91
CA ILE A 17 7.79 -6.40 -17.15
C ILE A 17 6.75 -6.85 -16.11
N SER A 18 6.81 -8.10 -15.66
CA SER A 18 5.88 -8.63 -14.65
C SER A 18 6.18 -8.12 -13.24
N ARG A 19 7.34 -7.50 -13.02
CA ARG A 19 7.73 -6.92 -11.73
C ARG A 19 7.59 -5.41 -11.73
N GLU A 20 6.69 -4.92 -10.88
CA GLU A 20 6.34 -3.53 -10.69
C GLU A 20 6.88 -3.02 -9.35
N TRP A 21 7.30 -1.76 -9.28
CA TRP A 21 7.71 -1.10 -8.04
C TRP A 21 6.79 0.08 -7.75
N LEU A 22 6.67 0.42 -6.46
CA LEU A 22 5.78 1.48 -5.99
C LEU A 22 6.40 2.26 -4.83
N ILE A 23 6.35 3.58 -4.93
CA ILE A 23 6.68 4.52 -3.85
C ILE A 23 5.58 5.58 -3.70
N THR A 24 5.34 6.03 -2.47
CA THR A 24 4.27 6.99 -2.16
C THR A 24 4.82 8.18 -1.37
N ASN A 25 4.07 9.27 -1.36
CA ASN A 25 4.42 10.47 -0.59
C ASN A 25 3.58 10.68 0.68
N GLY A 26 2.66 9.74 1.00
CA GLY A 26 1.75 9.84 2.13
C GLY A 26 0.59 10.84 1.97
N LEU A 27 0.48 11.53 0.83
CA LEU A 27 -0.61 12.48 0.50
C LEU A 27 -1.60 11.91 -0.53
N GLY A 28 -1.48 10.63 -0.88
CA GLY A 28 -2.20 10.00 -1.99
C GLY A 28 -1.54 10.20 -3.36
N GLY A 29 -0.34 10.79 -3.41
CA GLY A 29 0.51 10.82 -4.61
C GLY A 29 1.53 9.68 -4.62
N TYR A 30 1.95 9.28 -5.82
CA TYR A 30 2.87 8.14 -6.00
C TYR A 30 3.72 8.21 -7.27
N ALA A 31 4.72 7.33 -7.30
CA ALA A 31 5.45 6.95 -8.50
C ALA A 31 5.52 5.42 -8.58
N ALA A 32 5.31 4.88 -9.78
CA ALA A 32 5.33 3.44 -10.04
C ALA A 32 5.72 3.13 -11.49
N GLY A 33 6.27 1.94 -11.71
CA GLY A 33 6.61 1.41 -13.02
C GLY A 33 7.14 -0.01 -12.94
N THR A 34 7.62 -0.56 -14.06
CA THR A 34 8.24 -1.88 -14.08
C THR A 34 9.76 -1.82 -13.85
N VAL A 35 10.37 -2.97 -13.54
CA VAL A 35 11.85 -3.09 -13.46
C VAL A 35 12.52 -2.78 -14.81
N SER A 36 11.85 -3.09 -15.92
CA SER A 36 12.37 -2.81 -17.28
C SER A 36 12.27 -1.34 -17.71
N GLY A 37 11.44 -0.53 -17.02
CA GLY A 37 11.06 0.81 -17.44
C GLY A 37 9.96 0.86 -18.52
N VAL A 38 9.44 -0.29 -18.98
CA VAL A 38 8.23 -0.35 -19.82
C VAL A 38 7.02 0.00 -18.97
N LEU A 39 6.20 0.92 -19.47
CA LEU A 39 4.93 1.32 -18.85
C LEU A 39 3.82 0.37 -19.34
N THR A 40 3.46 -0.63 -18.53
CA THR A 40 2.48 -1.67 -18.92
C THR A 40 1.05 -1.40 -18.49
N ARG A 41 0.85 -0.35 -17.66
CA ARG A 41 -0.45 0.10 -17.17
C ARG A 41 -0.63 1.60 -17.36
N MET A 42 -1.87 2.07 -17.49
CA MET A 42 -2.19 3.50 -17.52
C MET A 42 -1.75 4.21 -16.24
N GLN A 43 -1.79 3.49 -15.11
CA GLN A 43 -1.42 3.96 -13.77
C GLN A 43 0.09 4.11 -13.56
N HIS A 44 0.95 3.62 -14.46
CA HIS A 44 2.40 3.78 -14.31
C HIS A 44 2.83 5.21 -14.61
N GLY A 45 3.60 5.81 -13.70
CA GLY A 45 4.01 7.20 -13.77
C GLY A 45 5.08 7.53 -12.74
N LEU A 46 5.94 8.51 -13.03
CA LEU A 46 6.90 9.07 -12.08
C LEU A 46 6.31 10.19 -11.21
N LEU A 47 5.20 10.80 -11.61
CA LEU A 47 4.48 11.77 -10.78
C LEU A 47 2.98 11.65 -11.03
N VAL A 48 2.30 10.93 -10.14
CA VAL A 48 0.84 10.82 -10.11
C VAL A 48 0.34 11.44 -8.81
N VAL A 49 -0.52 12.45 -8.90
CA VAL A 49 -0.89 13.26 -7.72
C VAL A 49 -2.36 13.67 -7.73
N PRO A 50 -3.02 13.71 -6.56
CA PRO A 50 -4.33 14.36 -6.44
C PRO A 50 -4.16 15.87 -6.73
N ILE A 51 -5.05 16.41 -7.56
CA ILE A 51 -5.11 17.85 -7.86
C ILE A 51 -6.43 18.37 -7.27
N GLU A 52 -6.36 19.46 -6.49
CA GLU A 52 -7.40 19.97 -5.58
C GLU A 52 -8.79 20.26 -6.22
N GLN A 53 -8.96 20.04 -7.52
CA GLN A 53 -10.19 20.29 -8.28
C GLN A 53 -10.63 19.11 -9.18
N LYS A 54 -9.88 17.99 -9.24
CA LYS A 54 -10.17 16.86 -10.15
C LYS A 54 -10.35 15.54 -9.40
N ALA A 55 -11.42 14.81 -9.74
CA ALA A 55 -11.92 13.68 -8.98
C ALA A 55 -11.34 12.30 -9.36
N PRO A 56 -10.29 12.22 -10.19
CA PRO A 56 -9.20 11.30 -9.86
C PRO A 56 -7.81 11.96 -9.95
N PRO A 57 -6.79 11.38 -9.27
CA PRO A 57 -5.39 11.80 -9.41
C PRO A 57 -4.95 11.90 -10.87
N GLN A 58 -4.07 12.85 -11.14
CA GLN A 58 -3.58 13.12 -12.48
C GLN A 58 -2.17 12.56 -12.63
N LEU A 59 -1.91 11.93 -13.78
CA LEU A 59 -0.56 11.57 -14.19
C LEU A 59 0.07 12.76 -14.91
N LEU A 60 1.19 13.25 -14.37
CA LEU A 60 1.88 14.46 -14.83
C LEU A 60 3.21 14.13 -15.53
N LEU A 61 3.98 13.20 -14.97
CA LEU A 61 5.20 12.67 -15.57
C LEU A 61 5.08 11.16 -15.69
N ALA A 62 5.08 10.63 -16.91
CA ALA A 62 4.93 9.21 -17.19
C ALA A 62 6.24 8.46 -16.93
N LYS A 63 7.32 8.89 -17.58
CA LYS A 63 8.64 8.28 -17.44
C LYS A 63 9.76 9.26 -17.86
N ILE A 64 11.01 8.85 -17.66
CA ILE A 64 12.19 9.48 -18.25
C ILE A 64 12.94 8.37 -18.98
N ASP A 65 13.19 8.56 -20.27
CA ASP A 65 14.13 7.74 -21.04
C ASP A 65 15.50 8.41 -21.07
N GLU A 66 16.55 7.59 -21.03
CA GLU A 66 17.93 8.07 -21.00
C GLU A 66 18.72 7.66 -22.24
N GLU A 67 19.48 8.61 -22.78
CA GLU A 67 20.52 8.38 -23.78
C GLU A 67 21.87 8.72 -23.16
N ALA A 68 22.74 7.73 -23.08
CA ALA A 68 24.07 7.84 -22.51
C ALA A 68 25.12 7.78 -23.62
N VAL A 69 25.91 8.84 -23.78
CA VAL A 69 27.05 8.85 -24.71
C VAL A 69 28.33 8.61 -23.93
N PHE A 70 28.98 7.49 -24.22
CA PHE A 70 30.23 7.06 -23.60
C PHE A 70 31.13 6.43 -24.65
N ASP A 71 32.41 6.78 -24.66
CA ASP A 71 33.39 6.24 -25.61
C ASP A 71 32.90 6.31 -27.07
N GLN A 72 32.37 7.48 -27.46
CA GLN A 72 31.81 7.77 -28.79
C GLN A 72 30.63 6.88 -29.23
N ARG A 73 30.00 6.15 -28.29
CA ARG A 73 28.82 5.32 -28.54
C ARG A 73 27.64 5.84 -27.75
N THR A 74 26.46 5.79 -28.36
CA THR A 74 25.19 6.10 -27.70
C THR A 74 24.53 4.81 -27.21
N TYR A 75 24.14 4.81 -25.94
CA TYR A 75 23.40 3.74 -25.28
C TYR A 75 22.02 4.26 -24.90
N TYR A 76 20.98 3.61 -25.42
CA TYR A 76 19.59 3.93 -25.07
C TYR A 76 19.17 3.05 -23.90
N LEU A 77 18.90 3.65 -22.74
CA LEU A 77 18.59 2.91 -21.50
C LEU A 77 17.08 2.80 -21.24
N GLY A 78 16.28 3.63 -21.90
CA GLY A 78 14.83 3.49 -21.90
C GLY A 78 14.38 2.18 -22.55
N THR A 79 13.22 1.67 -22.11
CA THR A 79 12.53 0.55 -22.77
C THR A 79 11.08 0.93 -23.05
N ASN A 80 10.64 0.83 -24.30
CA ASN A 80 9.25 1.12 -24.69
C ASN A 80 8.68 0.03 -25.60
N GLU A 81 7.40 -0.27 -25.41
CA GLU A 81 6.61 -1.11 -26.29
C GLU A 81 5.54 -0.25 -26.98
N TYR A 82 5.38 -0.41 -28.29
CA TYR A 82 4.40 0.31 -29.10
C TYR A 82 3.28 -0.61 -29.58
N ARG A 83 2.17 0.00 -30.01
CA ARG A 83 0.94 -0.71 -30.44
C ARG A 83 1.19 -1.76 -31.53
N ASP A 84 2.15 -1.52 -32.44
CA ASP A 84 2.53 -2.41 -33.53
C ASP A 84 3.41 -3.59 -33.08
N GLY A 85 3.72 -3.68 -31.78
CA GLY A 85 4.62 -4.69 -31.21
C GLY A 85 6.09 -4.29 -31.24
N THR A 86 6.43 -3.09 -31.72
CA THR A 86 7.80 -2.60 -31.71
C THR A 86 8.28 -2.40 -30.28
N LEU A 87 9.44 -2.98 -29.95
CA LEU A 87 10.17 -2.74 -28.71
C LEU A 87 11.39 -1.84 -29.01
N SER A 88 11.28 -0.54 -28.74
CA SER A 88 12.35 0.40 -29.03
C SER A 88 12.23 1.70 -28.21
N PRO A 89 13.31 2.21 -27.59
CA PRO A 89 14.56 1.51 -27.33
C PRO A 89 14.33 0.24 -26.49
N ALA A 90 15.35 -0.62 -26.44
CA ALA A 90 15.34 -1.90 -25.72
C ALA A 90 16.38 -1.89 -24.57
N GLY A 91 16.40 -0.81 -23.77
CA GLY A 91 17.46 -0.52 -22.82
C GLY A 91 17.60 -1.49 -21.65
N PHE A 92 16.59 -2.32 -21.37
CA PHE A 92 16.67 -3.39 -20.37
C PHE A 92 17.88 -4.33 -20.57
N VAL A 93 18.41 -4.46 -21.80
CA VAL A 93 19.62 -5.24 -22.09
C VAL A 93 20.89 -4.68 -21.42
N HIS A 94 20.86 -3.41 -21.01
CA HIS A 94 21.93 -2.75 -20.27
C HIS A 94 21.73 -2.81 -18.75
N LEU A 95 20.56 -3.26 -18.28
CA LEU A 95 20.24 -3.35 -16.85
C LEU A 95 21.01 -4.52 -16.23
N GLU A 96 22.02 -4.19 -15.43
CA GLU A 96 22.89 -5.16 -14.76
C GLU A 96 22.28 -5.65 -13.45
N ALA A 97 21.60 -4.76 -12.72
CA ALA A 97 20.92 -5.11 -11.48
C ALA A 97 19.77 -4.15 -11.17
N PHE A 98 18.80 -4.66 -10.41
CA PHE A 98 17.75 -3.88 -9.78
C PHE A 98 17.71 -4.21 -8.29
N ARG A 99 17.44 -3.21 -7.45
CA ARG A 99 17.17 -3.44 -6.03
C ARG A 99 16.10 -2.50 -5.49
N LEU A 100 15.31 -2.99 -4.54
CA LEU A 100 14.40 -2.19 -3.73
C LEU A 100 15.08 -1.86 -2.40
N GLU A 101 15.84 -0.76 -2.37
CA GLU A 101 16.60 -0.31 -1.20
C GLU A 101 15.70 0.47 -0.24
N GLU A 102 15.31 -0.16 0.87
CA GLU A 102 14.40 0.43 1.86
C GLU A 102 13.07 0.90 1.23
N GLY A 103 12.57 0.13 0.27
CA GLY A 103 11.33 0.46 -0.45
C GLY A 103 11.53 1.39 -1.66
N PHE A 104 12.75 1.88 -1.94
CA PHE A 104 13.05 2.76 -3.08
C PHE A 104 13.73 2.00 -4.22
N PRO A 105 13.26 2.12 -5.48
CA PRO A 105 13.86 1.42 -6.61
C PRO A 105 15.21 2.02 -6.99
N VAL A 106 16.18 1.14 -7.18
CA VAL A 106 17.51 1.49 -7.67
C VAL A 106 17.88 0.58 -8.84
N PHE A 107 18.19 1.20 -9.97
CA PHE A 107 18.59 0.55 -11.21
C PHE A 107 20.08 0.75 -11.40
N LEU A 108 20.76 -0.27 -11.92
CA LEU A 108 22.18 -0.22 -12.21
C LEU A 108 22.40 -0.66 -13.65
N TYR A 109 22.84 0.28 -14.49
CA TYR A 109 23.11 0.03 -15.91
C TYR A 109 24.60 -0.11 -16.16
N ARG A 110 24.99 -1.11 -16.95
CA ARG A 110 26.35 -1.28 -17.44
C ARG A 110 26.50 -0.64 -18.81
N ILE A 111 27.42 0.31 -18.92
CA ILE A 111 27.71 1.06 -20.16
C ILE A 111 29.17 0.80 -20.55
N GLY A 112 29.42 0.46 -21.82
CA GLY A 112 30.76 0.12 -22.30
C GLY A 112 31.16 -1.35 -22.09
N GLY A 113 32.42 -1.64 -22.43
CA GLY A 113 33.03 -2.98 -22.37
C GLY A 113 33.79 -3.25 -21.06
N LEU A 114 35.00 -3.79 -21.15
CA LEU A 114 35.86 -4.10 -20.00
C LEU A 114 36.15 -2.86 -19.14
N ASP A 115 36.53 -1.75 -19.78
CA ASP A 115 36.77 -0.43 -19.15
C ASP A 115 35.48 0.42 -19.06
N GLY A 116 34.32 -0.23 -18.98
CA GLY A 116 33.02 0.43 -18.88
C GLY A 116 32.76 1.12 -17.54
N VAL A 117 31.61 1.80 -17.48
CA VAL A 117 31.09 2.50 -16.31
C VAL A 117 29.74 1.94 -15.90
N MET A 118 29.40 2.14 -14.63
CA MET A 118 28.13 1.77 -14.04
C MET A 118 27.32 3.02 -13.72
N LEU A 119 26.17 3.16 -14.37
CA LEU A 119 25.22 4.26 -14.12
C LEU A 119 24.13 3.76 -13.16
N GLU A 120 24.10 4.34 -11.97
CA GLU A 120 23.06 4.07 -10.98
C GLU A 120 21.95 5.12 -11.10
N LYS A 121 20.69 4.67 -11.16
CA LYS A 121 19.48 5.50 -11.11
C LYS A 121 18.69 5.17 -9.85
N ARG A 122 18.40 6.17 -9.01
CA ARG A 122 17.57 6.03 -7.79
C ARG A 122 16.31 6.87 -7.93
N ILE A 123 15.18 6.37 -7.44
CA ILE A 123 13.91 7.12 -7.45
C ILE A 123 13.32 7.12 -6.04
N TRP A 124 12.93 8.29 -5.54
CA TRP A 124 12.18 8.42 -4.29
C TRP A 124 11.21 9.60 -4.37
N MET A 125 10.17 9.58 -3.54
CA MET A 125 9.30 10.74 -3.32
C MET A 125 9.66 11.39 -1.99
N ILE A 126 9.56 12.72 -1.92
CA ILE A 126 9.73 13.46 -0.68
C ILE A 126 8.46 13.28 0.16
N PRO A 127 8.54 12.74 1.40
CA PRO A 127 7.38 12.56 2.27
C PRO A 127 6.65 13.87 2.51
N GLY A 128 5.32 13.87 2.35
CA GLY A 128 4.48 15.05 2.56
C GLY A 128 4.61 16.13 1.48
N GLN A 129 5.18 15.80 0.32
CA GLN A 129 5.24 16.70 -0.85
C GLN A 129 4.88 15.95 -2.12
N HIS A 130 4.25 16.63 -3.06
CA HIS A 130 4.02 16.13 -4.42
C HIS A 130 5.29 16.28 -5.27
N THR A 131 6.38 15.65 -4.82
CA THR A 131 7.72 15.76 -5.41
C THR A 131 8.38 14.39 -5.56
N THR A 132 8.75 14.04 -6.78
CA THR A 132 9.57 12.87 -7.12
C THR A 132 10.97 13.31 -7.50
N CYS A 133 11.98 12.65 -6.92
CA CYS A 133 13.39 12.84 -7.25
C CYS A 133 13.93 11.61 -7.98
N ILE A 134 14.65 11.84 -9.08
CA ILE A 134 15.33 10.81 -9.88
C ILE A 134 16.81 11.17 -9.94
N GLN A 135 17.65 10.44 -9.22
CA GLN A 135 19.09 10.73 -9.11
C GLN A 135 19.92 9.75 -9.91
N TYR A 136 20.92 10.27 -10.62
CA TYR A 136 21.92 9.54 -11.37
C TYR A 136 23.30 9.72 -10.75
N ARG A 137 24.05 8.63 -10.65
CA ARG A 137 25.46 8.63 -10.22
C ARG A 137 26.27 7.65 -11.06
N LEU A 138 27.50 8.04 -11.42
CA LEU A 138 28.42 7.21 -12.17
C LEU A 138 29.45 6.57 -11.23
N SER A 139 29.81 5.31 -11.48
CA SER A 139 30.88 4.61 -10.77
C SER A 139 31.71 3.73 -11.73
N ARG A 140 32.92 3.35 -11.32
CA ARG A 140 33.82 2.52 -12.14
C ARG A 140 33.46 1.03 -11.99
N ASN A 141 33.57 0.26 -13.08
CA ASN A 141 33.34 -1.19 -13.07
C ASN A 141 34.16 -1.97 -12.01
N HIS A 142 35.36 -1.49 -11.64
CA HIS A 142 36.29 -2.21 -10.76
C HIS A 142 36.11 -1.96 -9.25
N GLU A 143 35.31 -0.99 -8.83
CA GLU A 143 35.14 -0.65 -7.41
C GLU A 143 34.20 -1.62 -6.65
N GLN A 144 33.47 -2.50 -7.34
CA GLN A 144 32.56 -3.47 -6.71
C GLN A 144 33.19 -4.83 -6.34
N ARG A 145 34.45 -5.12 -6.70
CA ARG A 145 35.09 -6.41 -6.33
C ARG A 145 35.47 -6.55 -4.85
N SER A 146 35.29 -5.53 -4.01
CA SER A 146 35.76 -5.52 -2.61
C SER A 146 34.68 -5.57 -1.51
N LEU A 147 33.41 -5.88 -1.83
CA LEU A 147 32.37 -6.09 -0.81
C LEU A 147 32.40 -7.49 -0.15
N GLY A 148 33.57 -8.15 -0.15
CA GLY A 148 33.73 -9.50 0.39
C GLY A 148 35.18 -9.86 0.75
N SER A 149 35.86 -9.03 1.55
CA SER A 149 36.88 -9.48 2.51
C SER A 149 37.38 -8.31 3.35
N GLU A 150 37.13 -8.34 4.65
CA GLU A 150 37.95 -7.60 5.60
C GLU A 150 39.40 -8.07 5.55
N SER A 151 40.31 -7.15 5.90
CA SER A 151 41.75 -7.32 6.12
C SER A 151 42.65 -7.05 4.92
N GLU A 152 43.09 -5.79 4.80
CA GLU A 152 44.53 -5.53 4.79
C GLU A 152 44.83 -4.06 5.16
N ARG A 153 45.29 -3.87 6.40
CA ARG A 153 45.87 -2.62 6.86
C ARG A 153 47.22 -2.43 6.17
N VAL A 154 47.31 -1.50 5.22
CA VAL A 154 48.60 -1.02 4.74
C VAL A 154 49.24 -0.18 5.85
N ARG A 155 50.21 -0.80 6.55
CA ARG A 155 51.18 -0.11 7.40
C ARG A 155 52.05 0.78 6.53
N VAL A 156 51.90 2.10 6.64
CA VAL A 156 52.91 3.04 6.12
C VAL A 156 53.99 3.18 7.17
N ALA A 157 55.13 2.54 6.90
CA ALA A 157 56.37 2.72 7.65
C ALA A 157 56.91 4.13 7.43
N THR A 158 57.21 4.82 8.53
CA THR A 158 57.97 6.06 8.56
C THR A 158 59.44 5.79 8.28
N SER A 159 59.95 6.27 7.15
CA SER A 159 61.38 6.55 6.99
C SER A 159 61.57 7.81 6.17
N ALA A 160 62.19 8.81 6.79
CA ALA A 160 62.55 10.08 6.20
C ALA A 160 63.70 9.92 5.19
N SER A 161 63.59 10.58 4.04
CA SER A 161 64.62 11.49 3.51
C SER A 161 64.29 11.92 2.06
N GLY A 162 64.43 13.22 1.80
CA GLY A 162 64.89 13.73 0.51
C GLY A 162 63.89 13.92 -0.64
N SER A 163 63.61 15.20 -0.91
CA SER A 163 63.48 15.78 -2.25
C SER A 163 62.14 15.72 -3.00
N THR A 164 61.58 16.92 -3.17
CA THR A 164 60.73 17.40 -4.28
C THR A 164 59.40 16.69 -4.54
N SER A 165 58.37 17.09 -3.80
CA SER A 165 56.99 17.02 -4.27
C SER A 165 56.82 17.87 -5.55
N PRO A 166 56.25 17.34 -6.64
CA PRO A 166 55.92 18.18 -7.79
C PRO A 166 54.80 19.19 -7.41
N PRO A 167 54.72 20.35 -8.08
CA PRO A 167 53.75 21.39 -7.74
C PRO A 167 52.31 20.87 -7.79
N VAL A 168 51.44 21.43 -6.94
CA VAL A 168 50.00 21.12 -6.83
C VAL A 168 49.28 21.11 -8.20
N TYR A 169 49.76 21.90 -9.17
CA TYR A 169 49.26 21.91 -10.55
C TYR A 169 49.38 20.58 -11.30
N GLN A 170 50.41 19.77 -11.03
CA GLN A 170 50.63 18.50 -11.74
C GLN A 170 49.74 17.36 -11.19
N ARG A 171 49.35 17.44 -9.91
CA ARG A 171 48.31 16.58 -9.31
C ARG A 171 46.93 16.85 -9.89
N THR A 172 46.61 18.12 -10.14
CA THR A 172 45.36 18.54 -10.78
C THR A 172 45.34 18.11 -12.25
N TYR A 173 46.43 18.33 -13.00
CA TYR A 173 46.53 17.95 -14.43
C TYR A 173 46.43 16.43 -14.68
N LEU A 174 47.00 15.60 -13.80
CA LEU A 174 46.86 14.14 -13.89
C LEU A 174 45.46 13.65 -13.48
N ARG A 175 44.78 14.35 -12.55
CA ARG A 175 43.35 14.10 -12.24
C ARG A 175 42.46 14.42 -13.44
N TYR A 176 42.68 15.55 -14.12
CA TYR A 176 41.89 15.95 -15.29
C TYR A 176 42.08 15.00 -16.49
N ARG A 177 43.31 14.56 -16.81
CA ARG A 177 43.54 13.58 -17.90
C ARG A 177 42.92 12.20 -17.64
N ALA A 178 42.78 11.80 -16.36
CA ALA A 178 42.14 10.54 -15.98
C ALA A 178 40.61 10.65 -15.89
N LEU A 179 40.07 11.85 -15.64
CA LEU A 179 38.63 12.15 -15.66
C LEU A 179 38.08 12.16 -17.10
N ASP A 180 38.82 12.73 -18.06
CA ASP A 180 38.38 12.81 -19.47
C ASP A 180 38.04 11.46 -20.11
N GLN A 181 38.70 10.37 -19.68
CA GLN A 181 38.45 9.03 -20.22
C GLN A 181 37.12 8.42 -19.78
N HIS A 182 36.44 8.99 -18.78
CA HIS A 182 35.23 8.40 -18.18
C HIS A 182 34.08 9.39 -18.00
N ILE A 183 34.08 10.50 -18.75
CA ILE A 183 32.94 11.41 -18.78
C ILE A 183 31.81 10.76 -19.59
N LEU A 184 30.64 10.67 -18.97
CA LEU A 184 29.39 10.27 -19.59
C LEU A 184 28.60 11.54 -19.92
N GLU A 185 28.20 11.72 -21.18
CA GLU A 185 27.18 12.73 -21.52
C GLU A 185 25.81 12.07 -21.45
N LEU A 186 24.91 12.61 -20.63
CA LEU A 186 23.58 12.06 -20.40
C LEU A 186 22.53 13.01 -20.96
N THR A 187 21.68 12.50 -21.85
CA THR A 187 20.47 13.18 -22.32
C THR A 187 19.25 12.48 -21.69
N LEU A 188 18.38 13.24 -21.04
CA LEU A 188 17.18 12.77 -20.36
C LEU A 188 15.94 13.29 -21.09
N LEU A 189 15.05 12.37 -21.45
CA LEU A 189 13.82 12.62 -22.18
C LEU A 189 12.61 12.42 -21.23
N PRO A 190 12.16 13.46 -20.51
CA PRO A 190 11.01 13.38 -19.62
C PRO A 190 9.70 13.36 -20.41
N PHE A 191 9.03 12.21 -20.44
CA PHE A 191 7.73 12.07 -21.07
C PHE A 191 6.61 12.50 -20.14
N SER A 192 5.98 13.61 -20.50
CA SER A 192 4.90 14.27 -19.81
C SER A 192 3.52 13.77 -20.25
N ALA A 193 2.58 13.82 -19.31
CA ALA A 193 1.16 13.72 -19.60
C ALA A 193 0.38 14.70 -18.74
N TYR A 194 -0.92 14.82 -19.01
CA TYR A 194 -1.86 15.50 -18.13
C TYR A 194 -3.25 14.91 -18.33
N ARG A 195 -3.50 13.85 -17.59
CA ARG A 195 -4.72 13.05 -17.71
C ARG A 195 -5.06 12.38 -16.37
N PRO A 196 -6.32 11.94 -16.16
CA PRO A 196 -6.61 10.94 -15.15
C PRO A 196 -5.63 9.77 -15.22
N PHE A 197 -5.15 9.34 -14.06
CA PHE A 197 -4.11 8.33 -13.96
C PHE A 197 -4.50 6.97 -14.57
N ASP A 198 -5.78 6.69 -14.75
CA ASP A 198 -6.35 5.43 -15.24
C ASP A 198 -6.92 5.52 -16.67
N CYS A 199 -6.84 6.67 -17.32
CA CYS A 199 -7.32 6.90 -18.68
C CYS A 199 -6.15 6.99 -19.68
N PRO A 200 -6.38 6.82 -21.00
CA PRO A 200 -5.39 7.15 -22.02
C PRO A 200 -5.33 8.66 -22.28
N GLN A 201 -4.17 9.13 -22.73
CA GLN A 201 -3.94 10.45 -23.32
C GLN A 201 -3.86 10.28 -24.83
N ILE A 202 -4.57 11.16 -25.55
CA ILE A 202 -4.55 11.21 -27.00
C ILE A 202 -3.88 12.52 -27.39
N GLY A 203 -2.74 12.42 -28.08
CA GLY A 203 -1.99 13.58 -28.53
C GLY A 203 -2.64 14.24 -29.75
N HIS A 204 -2.27 15.49 -30.02
CA HIS A 204 -2.69 16.17 -31.25
C HIS A 204 -1.62 17.17 -31.69
N ASN A 205 -1.29 17.20 -32.99
CA ASN A 205 -0.24 18.09 -33.51
C ASN A 205 -0.55 19.58 -33.38
N ASP A 206 -1.83 19.96 -33.30
CA ASP A 206 -2.24 21.36 -33.11
C ASP A 206 -2.37 21.76 -31.63
N TRP A 207 -2.15 20.83 -30.70
CA TRP A 207 -2.22 21.08 -29.26
C TRP A 207 -0.89 20.73 -28.58
N HIS A 208 -0.32 21.71 -27.90
CA HIS A 208 0.94 21.57 -27.18
C HIS A 208 0.78 22.06 -25.74
N PHE A 209 1.55 21.45 -24.84
CA PHE A 209 1.70 21.98 -23.50
C PHE A 209 2.48 23.29 -23.57
N GLN A 210 2.08 24.25 -22.74
CA GLN A 210 2.85 25.46 -22.53
C GLN A 210 4.07 25.12 -21.67
N VAL A 211 5.26 25.46 -22.16
CA VAL A 211 6.54 25.21 -21.50
C VAL A 211 7.24 26.54 -21.26
N GLU A 212 7.40 26.90 -20.00
CA GLU A 212 8.16 28.07 -19.55
C GLU A 212 9.54 27.61 -19.07
N VAL A 213 10.61 28.12 -19.68
CA VAL A 213 11.98 27.70 -19.39
C VAL A 213 12.58 28.52 -18.25
N HIS A 214 13.28 27.84 -17.34
CA HIS A 214 13.99 28.43 -16.22
C HIS A 214 15.50 28.28 -16.38
N HIS A 215 16.22 29.40 -16.29
CA HIS A 215 17.67 29.46 -16.45
C HIS A 215 18.39 29.61 -15.11
N SER A 216 19.65 29.13 -15.06
CA SER A 216 20.53 29.33 -13.91
C SER A 216 21.04 30.77 -13.83
N SER A 217 21.14 31.33 -12.63
CA SER A 217 21.82 32.61 -12.40
C SER A 217 23.34 32.45 -12.51
N GLU A 218 23.97 33.27 -13.36
CA GLU A 218 25.43 33.41 -13.41
C GLU A 218 26.00 34.22 -12.23
N GLN A 219 25.17 34.99 -11.52
CA GLN A 219 25.61 36.10 -10.65
C GLN A 219 25.66 35.80 -9.14
N GLN A 220 25.31 34.60 -8.67
CA GLN A 220 25.37 34.28 -7.23
C GLN A 220 25.91 32.87 -6.94
N PRO A 221 27.23 32.74 -6.68
CA PRO A 221 27.76 31.55 -6.03
C PRO A 221 27.21 31.47 -4.59
N GLY A 222 26.42 30.45 -4.27
CA GLY A 222 25.99 30.13 -2.90
C GLY A 222 24.51 30.36 -2.55
N ALA A 223 23.66 30.79 -3.49
CA ALA A 223 22.21 30.84 -3.25
C ALA A 223 21.61 29.42 -3.14
N ALA A 224 20.85 29.14 -2.07
CA ALA A 224 20.25 27.83 -1.82
C ALA A 224 18.83 27.68 -2.41
N SER A 225 18.16 28.80 -2.69
CA SER A 225 16.78 28.87 -3.18
C SER A 225 16.69 29.76 -4.41
N ALA A 226 15.57 29.65 -5.12
CA ALA A 226 15.28 30.57 -6.20
C ALA A 226 15.09 32.00 -5.69
N SER A 227 15.39 33.00 -6.52
CA SER A 227 15.19 34.42 -6.20
C SER A 227 14.47 35.14 -7.34
N TRP A 228 13.66 36.14 -6.98
CA TRP A 228 12.95 36.95 -7.96
C TRP A 228 13.85 38.09 -8.46
N SER A 229 13.99 38.22 -9.77
CA SER A 229 14.66 39.36 -10.41
C SER A 229 13.94 39.72 -11.72
N GLY A 230 13.56 40.99 -11.88
CA GLY A 230 12.92 41.46 -13.12
C GLY A 230 11.62 40.75 -13.51
N GLY A 231 10.88 40.17 -12.53
CA GLY A 231 9.66 39.40 -12.79
C GLY A 231 9.87 37.94 -13.21
N GLN A 232 11.12 37.45 -13.24
CA GLN A 232 11.46 36.06 -13.48
C GLN A 232 12.08 35.40 -12.25
N LEU A 233 11.88 34.10 -12.12
CA LEU A 233 12.44 33.29 -11.05
C LEU A 233 13.82 32.77 -11.49
N LEU A 234 14.89 33.22 -10.82
CA LEU A 234 16.27 32.82 -11.09
C LEU A 234 16.69 31.69 -10.15
N PHE A 235 17.25 30.62 -10.72
CA PHE A 235 17.69 29.45 -9.97
C PHE A 235 19.20 29.46 -9.67
N PRO A 236 19.65 28.72 -8.64
CA PRO A 236 21.07 28.57 -8.34
C PRO A 236 21.90 28.04 -9.52
N ARG A 237 23.22 28.30 -9.50
CA ARG A 237 24.15 27.72 -10.49
C ARG A 237 24.10 26.19 -10.43
N GLY A 238 24.02 25.54 -11.60
CA GLY A 238 23.85 24.08 -11.69
C GLY A 238 22.38 23.62 -11.65
N VAL A 239 21.43 24.56 -11.71
CA VAL A 239 19.99 24.29 -11.77
C VAL A 239 19.36 24.94 -12.99
N THR A 240 18.60 24.16 -13.76
CA THR A 240 17.76 24.65 -14.87
C THR A 240 16.53 23.76 -14.96
N GLY A 241 15.50 24.18 -15.68
CA GLY A 241 14.23 23.46 -15.70
C GLY A 241 13.17 24.10 -16.56
N CYS A 242 11.96 23.62 -16.37
CA CYS A 242 10.78 24.20 -16.97
C CYS A 242 9.53 24.07 -16.08
N THR A 243 8.62 25.03 -16.20
CA THR A 243 7.22 24.88 -15.78
C THR A 243 6.42 24.38 -16.98
N ILE A 244 5.56 23.39 -16.75
CA ILE A 244 4.72 22.77 -17.76
C ILE A 244 3.26 22.99 -17.38
N ARG A 245 2.45 23.44 -18.35
CA ARG A 245 1.01 23.65 -18.19
C ARG A 245 0.26 23.07 -19.40
N ALA A 246 -0.65 22.14 -19.15
CA ALA A 246 -1.40 21.46 -20.23
C ALA A 246 -2.47 22.35 -20.88
N SER A 247 -3.14 23.18 -20.10
CA SER A 247 -4.15 24.15 -20.56
C SER A 247 -4.17 25.36 -19.63
N GLN A 248 -4.83 26.46 -20.02
CA GLN A 248 -4.88 27.68 -19.20
C GLN A 248 -5.37 27.42 -17.76
N ASP A 249 -6.37 26.55 -17.61
CA ASP A 249 -6.96 26.18 -16.31
C ASP A 249 -6.25 25.01 -15.60
N ALA A 250 -5.29 24.36 -16.25
CA ALA A 250 -4.54 23.26 -15.65
C ALA A 250 -3.59 23.78 -14.58
N GLN A 251 -3.58 23.14 -13.40
CA GLN A 251 -2.53 23.34 -12.42
C GLN A 251 -1.16 23.01 -13.06
N PRO A 252 -0.17 23.91 -13.01
CA PRO A 252 1.14 23.67 -13.55
C PRO A 252 1.92 22.68 -12.69
N TYR A 253 2.95 22.08 -13.28
CA TYR A 253 3.97 21.32 -12.57
C TYR A 253 5.35 21.63 -13.15
N HIS A 254 6.40 21.23 -12.44
CA HIS A 254 7.75 21.70 -12.71
C HIS A 254 8.72 20.52 -12.82
N LEU A 255 9.64 20.63 -13.77
CA LEU A 255 10.77 19.71 -13.93
C LEU A 255 12.06 20.51 -13.80
N PHE A 256 12.89 20.16 -12.82
CA PHE A 256 14.20 20.77 -12.62
C PHE A 256 15.30 19.73 -12.69
N ILE A 257 16.44 20.07 -13.28
CA ILE A 257 17.68 19.32 -13.15
C ILE A 257 18.59 20.04 -12.16
N VAL A 258 19.14 19.28 -11.21
CA VAL A 258 20.06 19.76 -10.18
C VAL A 258 21.33 18.92 -10.28
N GLY A 259 22.40 19.53 -10.77
CA GLY A 259 23.69 18.86 -10.96
C GLY A 259 24.84 19.58 -10.26
N HIS A 260 26.00 18.95 -10.24
CA HIS A 260 27.24 19.64 -9.91
C HIS A 260 27.43 20.84 -10.87
N PRO A 261 27.98 22.00 -10.42
CA PRO A 261 28.18 23.16 -11.29
C PRO A 261 28.97 22.87 -12.58
N ASP A 262 29.90 21.91 -12.52
CA ASP A 262 30.71 21.49 -13.67
C ASP A 262 30.01 20.46 -14.58
N SER A 263 28.86 19.93 -14.18
CA SER A 263 28.03 19.06 -15.03
C SER A 263 27.36 19.81 -16.18
N GLN A 264 27.43 21.14 -16.19
CA GLN A 264 26.86 22.01 -17.24
C GLN A 264 25.42 21.62 -17.63
N PRO A 265 24.50 21.50 -16.65
CA PRO A 265 23.14 21.08 -16.94
C PRO A 265 22.43 22.10 -17.82
N LEU A 266 21.74 21.61 -18.85
CA LEU A 266 21.01 22.41 -19.83
C LEU A 266 19.62 21.79 -20.06
N PHE A 267 18.60 22.64 -20.16
CA PHE A 267 17.29 22.28 -20.70
C PHE A 267 17.13 22.83 -22.11
N ILE A 268 16.73 21.98 -23.06
CA ILE A 268 16.46 22.35 -24.44
C ILE A 268 14.98 22.07 -24.72
N PRO A 269 14.12 23.10 -24.88
CA PRO A 269 12.72 22.89 -25.22
C PRO A 269 12.60 22.25 -26.61
N THR A 270 11.72 21.26 -26.75
CA THR A 270 11.48 20.56 -28.03
C THR A 270 10.00 20.60 -28.39
N GLY A 271 9.13 20.17 -27.49
CA GLY A 271 7.68 20.27 -27.61
C GLY A 271 7.07 19.33 -28.65
N VAL A 272 7.38 18.04 -28.56
CA VAL A 272 6.98 17.03 -29.57
C VAL A 272 6.16 15.89 -28.97
N TRP A 273 5.26 15.33 -29.77
CA TRP A 273 4.45 14.17 -29.39
C TRP A 273 5.13 12.85 -29.80
N TYR A 274 5.04 11.86 -28.92
CA TYR A 274 5.37 10.47 -29.19
C TYR A 274 4.09 9.63 -29.09
N TRP A 275 3.92 8.75 -30.06
CA TRP A 275 2.63 8.12 -30.34
C TRP A 275 2.61 6.64 -29.96
N HIS A 276 1.44 6.19 -29.56
CA HIS A 276 1.05 4.78 -29.56
C HIS A 276 1.85 3.86 -28.63
N PHE A 277 2.24 4.35 -27.45
CA PHE A 277 2.80 3.49 -26.41
C PHE A 277 1.76 2.45 -25.97
N LEU A 278 2.18 1.19 -25.89
CA LEU A 278 1.33 0.09 -25.50
C LEU A 278 1.40 -0.16 -23.98
N ARG A 279 0.24 -0.24 -23.34
CA ARG A 279 0.04 -0.70 -21.97
C ARG A 279 -0.36 -2.17 -22.00
N ARG A 280 0.63 -3.07 -22.05
CA ARG A 280 0.40 -4.51 -22.25
C ARG A 280 -0.61 -5.12 -21.28
N VAL A 281 -0.52 -4.79 -19.98
CA VAL A 281 -1.42 -5.34 -18.96
C VAL A 281 -2.85 -4.83 -19.15
N ASP A 282 -3.03 -3.58 -19.58
CA ASP A 282 -4.35 -3.05 -19.91
C ASP A 282 -4.93 -3.71 -21.16
N ARG A 283 -4.12 -3.93 -22.19
CA ARG A 283 -4.54 -4.66 -23.41
C ARG A 283 -5.02 -6.06 -23.04
N ASP A 284 -4.23 -6.77 -22.27
CA ASP A 284 -4.53 -8.15 -21.87
C ASP A 284 -5.77 -8.22 -20.97
N ALA A 285 -6.10 -7.14 -20.26
CA ALA A 285 -7.32 -6.96 -19.48
C ALA A 285 -8.53 -6.42 -20.29
N GLY A 286 -8.37 -6.20 -21.59
CA GLY A 286 -9.42 -5.63 -22.46
C GLY A 286 -9.75 -4.15 -22.20
N ARG A 287 -8.85 -3.41 -21.53
CA ARG A 287 -8.97 -1.98 -21.27
C ARG A 287 -8.34 -1.14 -22.39
N PRO A 288 -8.64 0.17 -22.50
CA PRO A 288 -7.86 1.07 -23.33
C PRO A 288 -6.38 0.96 -22.99
N ALA A 289 -5.55 0.72 -24.00
CA ALA A 289 -4.17 0.27 -23.80
C ALA A 289 -3.15 1.05 -24.64
N VAL A 290 -3.57 2.09 -25.34
CA VAL A 290 -2.69 2.90 -26.19
C VAL A 290 -2.69 4.32 -25.65
N ASP A 291 -1.49 4.86 -25.44
CA ASP A 291 -1.27 6.16 -24.80
C ASP A 291 -0.26 6.97 -25.63
N ASP A 292 -0.49 8.26 -25.78
CA ASP A 292 0.45 9.19 -26.44
C ASP A 292 1.11 10.07 -25.36
N LEU A 293 2.42 10.31 -25.47
CA LEU A 293 3.18 11.06 -24.47
C LEU A 293 3.82 12.30 -25.09
N TYR A 294 3.85 13.39 -24.33
CA TYR A 294 4.44 14.66 -24.77
C TYR A 294 5.86 14.81 -24.23
N LEU A 295 6.81 15.21 -25.08
CA LEU A 295 8.16 15.56 -24.68
C LEU A 295 8.30 17.09 -24.66
N PRO A 296 8.31 17.74 -23.48
CA PRO A 296 8.39 19.20 -23.37
C PRO A 296 9.77 19.73 -23.79
N GLY A 297 10.81 18.93 -23.58
CA GLY A 297 12.20 19.26 -23.83
C GLY A 297 13.09 18.13 -23.38
N VAL A 298 14.40 18.29 -23.59
CA VAL A 298 15.41 17.34 -23.11
C VAL A 298 16.36 18.02 -22.15
N PHE A 299 16.79 17.29 -21.13
CA PHE A 299 17.88 17.74 -20.27
C PHE A 299 19.19 17.12 -20.71
N ARG A 300 20.27 17.89 -20.73
CA ARG A 300 21.63 17.41 -21.01
C ARG A 300 22.55 17.78 -19.87
N ALA A 301 23.42 16.86 -19.47
CA ALA A 301 24.45 17.11 -18.48
C ALA A 301 25.62 16.12 -18.63
N ARG A 302 26.76 16.49 -18.06
CA ARG A 302 27.95 15.65 -17.94
C ARG A 302 28.04 15.02 -16.56
N LEU A 303 28.42 13.75 -16.53
CA LEU A 303 28.61 12.96 -15.31
C LEU A 303 29.98 12.27 -15.35
N TRP A 304 30.64 12.13 -14.22
CA TRP A 304 31.92 11.44 -14.09
C TRP A 304 31.95 10.59 -12.81
N PRO A 305 32.86 9.61 -12.69
CA PRO A 305 32.92 8.73 -11.52
C PRO A 305 33.48 9.47 -10.30
N ASP A 306 32.59 10.15 -9.57
CA ASP A 306 32.87 10.86 -8.32
C ASP A 306 31.59 10.86 -7.46
N GLU A 307 31.74 10.80 -6.13
CA GLU A 307 30.59 10.77 -5.22
C GLU A 307 29.82 12.09 -5.17
N GLU A 308 30.50 13.23 -5.41
CA GLU A 308 29.89 14.56 -5.41
C GLU A 308 29.26 14.92 -6.77
N ALA A 309 29.64 14.22 -7.84
CA ALA A 309 29.13 14.38 -9.19
C ALA A 309 27.78 13.67 -9.37
N THR A 310 26.76 14.14 -8.66
CA THR A 310 25.38 13.65 -8.80
C THR A 310 24.56 14.54 -9.73
N LEU A 311 23.57 13.94 -10.38
CA LEU A 311 22.60 14.63 -11.22
C LEU A 311 21.20 14.21 -10.81
N THR A 312 20.34 15.13 -10.39
CA THR A 312 18.99 14.81 -9.92
C THR A 312 17.93 15.55 -10.71
N ILE A 313 16.96 14.84 -11.28
CA ILE A 313 15.71 15.42 -11.78
C ILE A 313 14.72 15.51 -10.64
N VAL A 314 14.12 16.69 -10.45
CA VAL A 314 13.05 16.95 -9.48
C VAL A 314 11.78 17.26 -10.27
N ALA A 315 10.78 16.38 -10.16
CA ALA A 315 9.44 16.56 -10.73
C ALA A 315 8.46 16.90 -9.61
N THR A 316 7.77 18.04 -9.69
CA THR A 316 7.01 18.55 -8.54
C THR A 316 5.82 19.44 -8.91
N THR A 317 4.78 19.45 -8.08
CA THR A 317 3.69 20.44 -8.13
C THR A 317 3.79 21.50 -7.04
N GLU A 318 4.84 21.45 -6.22
CA GLU A 318 5.10 22.46 -5.18
C GLU A 318 5.50 23.79 -5.82
N ASP A 319 5.26 24.90 -5.10
CA ASP A 319 5.66 26.24 -5.56
C ASP A 319 7.19 26.32 -5.75
N PRO A 320 7.68 26.58 -6.97
CA PRO A 320 9.11 26.69 -7.26
C PRO A 320 9.87 27.70 -6.41
N ALA A 321 9.20 28.77 -5.97
CA ALA A 321 9.82 29.79 -5.13
C ALA A 321 10.14 29.29 -3.71
N LEU A 322 9.48 28.20 -3.27
CA LEU A 322 9.67 27.60 -1.94
C LEU A 322 10.63 26.39 -1.96
N LEU A 323 11.09 25.97 -3.14
CA LEU A 323 11.95 24.80 -3.27
C LEU A 323 13.42 25.12 -2.94
N THR A 324 14.07 24.19 -2.24
CA THR A 324 15.52 24.17 -2.06
C THR A 324 16.12 23.16 -3.04
N LEU A 325 16.77 23.64 -4.10
CA LEU A 325 17.27 22.82 -5.21
C LEU A 325 18.80 22.75 -5.20
N THR A 326 19.37 22.16 -4.15
CA THR A 326 20.82 21.94 -4.05
C THR A 326 21.15 20.45 -3.93
N PRO A 327 22.30 19.97 -4.46
CA PRO A 327 22.70 18.57 -4.33
C PRO A 327 22.71 18.08 -2.87
N ASN A 328 23.23 18.90 -1.96
CA ASN A 328 23.30 18.58 -0.52
C ASN A 328 21.92 18.43 0.13
N TYR A 329 20.97 19.31 -0.22
CA TYR A 329 19.60 19.21 0.28
C TYR A 329 18.93 17.92 -0.21
N LEU A 330 19.07 17.59 -1.49
CA LEU A 330 18.47 16.38 -2.08
C LEU A 330 19.09 15.10 -1.48
N ALA A 331 20.40 15.08 -1.27
CA ALA A 331 21.07 13.97 -0.58
C ALA A 331 20.62 13.82 0.89
N LEU A 332 20.38 14.94 1.59
CA LEU A 332 19.81 14.92 2.93
C LEU A 332 18.34 14.45 2.92
N ALA A 333 17.54 14.91 1.95
CA ALA A 333 16.15 14.49 1.78
C ALA A 333 16.05 12.99 1.55
N TYR A 334 16.90 12.43 0.68
CA TYR A 334 16.99 10.98 0.48
C TYR A 334 17.36 10.23 1.76
N ARG A 335 18.40 10.67 2.49
CA ARG A 335 18.77 10.06 3.77
C ARG A 335 17.63 10.08 4.79
N ARG A 336 16.89 11.18 4.88
CA ARG A 336 15.69 11.28 5.73
C ARG A 336 14.60 10.31 5.30
N SER A 337 14.36 10.15 3.99
CA SER A 337 13.41 9.16 3.48
C SER A 337 13.81 7.73 3.87
N ILE A 338 15.10 7.39 3.78
CA ILE A 338 15.65 6.10 4.24
C ILE A 338 15.47 5.92 5.75
N GLU A 339 15.84 6.92 6.54
CA GLU A 339 15.70 6.89 7.99
C GLU A 339 14.23 6.74 8.41
N GLN A 340 13.30 7.40 7.73
CA GLN A 340 11.87 7.26 7.97
C GLN A 340 11.39 5.83 7.71
N GLN A 341 11.80 5.20 6.59
CA GLN A 341 11.44 3.81 6.29
C GLN A 341 11.99 2.84 7.34
N ARG A 342 13.24 3.02 7.78
CA ARG A 342 13.85 2.22 8.86
C ARG A 342 13.19 2.46 10.21
N ALA A 343 12.72 3.68 10.47
CA ALA A 343 12.05 4.04 11.71
C ALA A 343 10.67 3.38 11.86
N LEU A 344 10.06 2.87 10.79
CA LEU A 344 8.77 2.18 10.86
C LEU A 344 8.80 0.92 11.75
N LEU A 345 9.96 0.28 11.89
CA LEU A 345 10.15 -0.87 12.78
C LEU A 345 10.60 -0.48 14.21
N GLN A 346 10.91 0.79 14.45
CA GLN A 346 11.34 1.22 15.78
C GLN A 346 10.14 1.20 16.74
N PRO A 347 10.36 0.85 18.02
CA PRO A 347 9.28 0.80 18.98
C PRO A 347 8.63 2.18 19.12
N GLN A 348 7.33 2.25 18.86
CA GLN A 348 6.57 3.46 19.14
C GLN A 348 6.18 3.46 20.62
N ARG A 349 6.39 4.60 21.28
CA ARG A 349 5.95 4.84 22.65
C ARG A 349 4.57 5.46 22.60
N TYR A 350 3.61 4.80 23.22
CA TYR A 350 2.27 5.32 23.39
C TYR A 350 2.02 5.63 24.87
N PHE A 351 1.48 6.81 25.13
CA PHE A 351 1.07 7.26 26.45
C PHE A 351 -0.46 7.21 26.53
N GLY A 352 -1.01 6.10 27.02
CA GLY A 352 -2.45 5.91 27.25
C GLY A 352 -2.83 5.95 28.72
N GLU A 353 -4.12 5.75 29.04
CA GLU A 353 -4.63 5.68 30.42
C GLU A 353 -3.95 4.56 31.25
N GLY A 354 -3.39 3.52 30.60
CA GLY A 354 -2.62 2.44 31.24
C GLY A 354 -1.11 2.70 31.45
N GLY A 355 -0.60 3.90 31.14
CA GLY A 355 0.81 4.26 31.24
C GLY A 355 1.60 4.15 29.92
N GLU A 356 2.93 4.29 30.00
CA GLU A 356 3.81 4.19 28.82
C GLU A 356 3.92 2.72 28.38
N THR A 357 3.46 2.43 27.16
CA THR A 357 3.65 1.12 26.53
C THR A 357 4.55 1.27 25.31
N SER A 358 5.61 0.46 25.26
CA SER A 358 6.46 0.33 24.07
C SER A 358 5.93 -0.84 23.25
N HIS A 359 5.35 -0.54 22.08
CA HIS A 359 4.89 -1.58 21.16
C HIS A 359 6.03 -1.95 20.21
N ARG A 360 6.53 -3.19 20.31
CA ARG A 360 7.56 -3.74 19.41
C ARG A 360 7.07 -5.04 18.81
N LEU A 361 6.98 -5.11 17.48
CA LEU A 361 6.75 -6.36 16.77
C LEU A 361 7.98 -7.26 16.90
N GLN A 362 7.78 -8.47 17.42
CA GLN A 362 8.85 -9.46 17.51
C GLN A 362 9.08 -10.14 16.16
N VAL A 363 10.32 -10.53 15.91
CA VAL A 363 10.69 -11.28 14.70
C VAL A 363 10.29 -12.73 14.88
N LEU A 364 9.51 -13.27 13.94
CA LEU A 364 9.12 -14.67 13.88
C LEU A 364 10.05 -15.45 12.95
N PRO A 365 10.48 -16.67 13.32
CA PRO A 365 11.25 -17.53 12.44
C PRO A 365 10.31 -18.23 11.44
N LEU A 366 10.01 -17.56 10.33
CA LEU A 366 9.00 -18.01 9.37
C LEU A 366 9.40 -19.26 8.57
N THR A 367 10.71 -19.49 8.40
CA THR A 367 11.24 -20.57 7.55
C THR A 367 12.21 -21.47 8.30
N GLY A 368 12.49 -22.65 7.74
CA GLY A 368 13.50 -23.59 8.24
C GLY A 368 14.87 -23.45 7.55
N THR A 369 15.15 -22.32 6.91
CA THR A 369 16.40 -22.12 6.14
C THR A 369 17.61 -21.95 7.05
N THR A 370 18.79 -21.79 6.46
CA THR A 370 20.05 -21.58 7.19
C THR A 370 20.07 -20.31 8.05
N ASN A 371 19.17 -19.33 7.84
CA ASN A 371 19.08 -18.13 8.67
C ASN A 371 17.62 -17.63 8.84
N PRO A 372 16.81 -18.29 9.68
CA PRO A 372 15.38 -18.02 9.81
C PRO A 372 15.08 -16.67 10.47
N GLN A 373 15.99 -16.17 11.32
CA GLN A 373 15.85 -14.87 11.97
C GLN A 373 15.95 -13.73 10.95
N ARG A 374 16.89 -13.83 10.00
CA ARG A 374 17.09 -12.83 8.96
C ARG A 374 15.90 -12.74 7.99
N GLU A 375 15.35 -13.88 7.57
CA GLU A 375 14.16 -13.91 6.70
C GLU A 375 12.93 -13.38 7.44
N GLY A 376 12.78 -13.69 8.73
CA GLY A 376 11.74 -13.11 9.57
C GLY A 376 11.83 -11.58 9.67
N GLU A 377 13.05 -11.04 9.86
CA GLU A 377 13.29 -9.60 9.88
C GLU A 377 12.92 -8.95 8.54
N GLU A 378 13.31 -9.58 7.44
CA GLU A 378 13.00 -9.10 6.09
C GLU A 378 11.50 -9.12 5.79
N PHE A 379 10.81 -10.20 6.12
CA PHE A 379 9.37 -10.31 5.94
C PHE A 379 8.64 -9.21 6.70
N LEU A 380 8.94 -9.06 7.99
CA LEU A 380 8.31 -8.06 8.85
C LEU A 380 8.60 -6.65 8.33
N HIS A 381 9.84 -6.37 7.92
CA HIS A 381 10.20 -5.08 7.37
C HIS A 381 9.42 -4.75 6.10
N LEU A 382 9.35 -5.69 5.15
CA LEU A 382 8.61 -5.50 3.90
C LEU A 382 7.11 -5.33 4.15
N LEU A 383 6.51 -6.11 5.06
CA LEU A 383 5.09 -5.97 5.40
C LEU A 383 4.77 -4.61 6.02
N VAL A 384 5.61 -4.11 6.93
CA VAL A 384 5.39 -2.80 7.56
C VAL A 384 5.53 -1.67 6.53
N GLN A 385 6.50 -1.75 5.63
CA GLN A 385 6.63 -0.81 4.51
C GLN A 385 5.43 -0.88 3.57
N ALA A 386 4.94 -2.08 3.26
CA ALA A 386 3.75 -2.28 2.45
C ALA A 386 2.52 -1.62 3.07
N GLY A 387 2.35 -1.78 4.38
CA GLY A 387 1.24 -1.19 5.14
C GLY A 387 1.27 0.34 5.15
N ASP A 388 2.44 0.95 5.34
CA ASP A 388 2.62 2.41 5.35
C ASP A 388 2.18 3.06 4.02
N ARG A 389 2.39 2.38 2.88
CA ARG A 389 2.02 2.89 1.55
C ARG A 389 0.51 3.10 1.35
N PHE A 390 -0.34 2.42 2.11
CA PHE A 390 -1.79 2.58 2.05
C PHE A 390 -2.32 3.71 2.93
N LEU A 391 -1.50 4.25 3.84
CA LEU A 391 -1.89 5.31 4.76
C LEU A 391 -1.76 6.67 4.07
N VAL A 392 -2.88 7.40 4.01
CA VAL A 392 -2.95 8.72 3.38
C VAL A 392 -3.32 9.77 4.43
N ARG A 393 -2.56 10.86 4.43
CA ARG A 393 -2.77 12.03 5.29
C ARG A 393 -3.11 13.21 4.40
N GLN A 394 -4.36 13.62 4.41
CA GLN A 394 -4.82 14.80 3.67
C GLN A 394 -4.86 15.99 4.60
N ARG A 395 -4.13 17.04 4.23
CA ARG A 395 -4.34 18.36 4.82
C ARG A 395 -5.48 19.02 4.07
N PRO A 396 -6.50 19.57 4.75
CA PRO A 396 -7.47 20.42 4.07
C PRO A 396 -6.72 21.56 3.39
N ALA A 397 -7.09 21.87 2.13
CA ALA A 397 -6.50 22.96 1.38
C ALA A 397 -6.53 24.22 2.24
N ARG A 398 -5.40 24.92 2.36
CA ARG A 398 -5.40 26.25 2.97
C ARG A 398 -6.36 27.10 2.15
N LEU A 399 -7.55 27.38 2.68
CA LEU A 399 -8.35 28.50 2.21
C LEU A 399 -7.44 29.72 2.34
N VAL A 400 -6.91 30.17 1.20
CA VAL A 400 -6.18 31.42 1.11
C VAL A 400 -7.12 32.46 1.69
N SER A 401 -6.75 33.00 2.86
CA SER A 401 -7.51 33.97 3.63
C SER A 401 -7.94 35.13 2.73
N LEU A 402 -9.17 35.09 2.22
CA LEU A 402 -9.84 36.25 1.66
C LEU A 402 -10.25 37.15 2.82
N GLY A 403 -9.44 38.18 3.08
CA GLY A 403 -9.82 39.38 3.83
C GLY A 403 -9.90 39.24 5.36
N HIS A 404 -9.01 39.95 6.06
CA HIS A 404 -9.25 40.27 7.47
C HIS A 404 -10.32 41.36 7.56
N GLY A 405 -11.53 41.01 8.02
CA GLY A 405 -12.50 42.00 8.50
C GLY A 405 -12.08 42.52 9.90
N PRO A 406 -12.38 43.79 10.27
CA PRO A 406 -11.79 44.41 11.46
C PRO A 406 -12.32 43.87 12.80
N TYR A 407 -13.35 43.03 12.79
CA TYR A 407 -13.94 42.43 13.99
C TYR A 407 -14.52 41.07 13.64
N GLY A 408 -13.81 39.99 13.97
CA GLY A 408 -14.29 38.63 13.81
C GLY A 408 -13.41 37.66 14.60
N ARG A 409 -13.94 37.13 15.71
CA ARG A 409 -13.30 36.03 16.43
C ARG A 409 -13.10 34.86 15.45
N PRO A 410 -11.96 34.15 15.47
CA PRO A 410 -11.81 32.97 14.65
C PRO A 410 -12.73 31.87 15.20
N LEU A 411 -13.87 31.65 14.55
CA LEU A 411 -14.52 30.33 14.50
C LEU A 411 -13.81 29.55 13.40
N ALA A 412 -12.55 29.22 13.63
CA ALA A 412 -11.90 28.16 12.88
C ALA A 412 -12.08 26.91 13.73
N ASP A 413 -12.99 26.02 13.32
CA ASP A 413 -12.63 24.61 13.42
C ASP A 413 -11.23 24.52 12.82
N GLN A 414 -10.23 24.25 13.66
CA GLN A 414 -8.94 23.78 13.16
C GLN A 414 -9.28 22.47 12.45
N GLU A 415 -9.60 22.54 11.16
CA GLU A 415 -9.97 21.38 10.36
C GLU A 415 -8.79 20.42 10.41
N ALA A 416 -8.93 19.40 11.26
CA ALA A 416 -7.86 18.48 11.58
C ALA A 416 -7.44 17.71 10.32
N GLU A 417 -6.16 17.36 10.25
CA GLU A 417 -5.61 16.44 9.26
C GLU A 417 -6.50 15.18 9.15
N ARG A 418 -6.96 14.88 7.93
CA ARG A 418 -7.77 13.69 7.65
C ARG A 418 -6.86 12.53 7.36
N PHE A 419 -7.08 11.43 8.07
CA PHE A 419 -6.43 10.14 7.83
C PHE A 419 -7.38 9.26 7.04
N SER A 420 -6.87 8.58 6.01
CA SER A 420 -7.60 7.55 5.29
C SER A 420 -6.69 6.36 4.96
N ILE A 421 -7.33 5.22 4.69
CA ILE A 421 -6.68 3.99 4.25
C ILE A 421 -7.20 3.72 2.84
N LEU A 422 -6.28 3.58 1.88
CA LEU A 422 -6.62 3.16 0.53
C LEU A 422 -6.92 1.65 0.51
N SER A 423 -8.03 1.22 -0.10
CA SER A 423 -8.40 -0.20 -0.22
C SER A 423 -7.44 -0.97 -1.13
N THR A 424 -7.19 -0.40 -2.31
CA THR A 424 -6.27 -0.92 -3.31
C THR A 424 -5.42 0.21 -3.86
N PHE A 425 -4.20 -0.10 -4.27
CA PHE A 425 -3.27 0.97 -4.64
C PHE A 425 -3.60 1.61 -6.00
N TYR A 426 -3.84 0.82 -7.04
CA TYR A 426 -4.22 1.38 -8.35
C TYR A 426 -5.71 1.72 -8.48
N GLY A 427 -6.56 1.30 -7.54
CA GLY A 427 -7.93 1.82 -7.46
C GLY A 427 -7.99 3.20 -6.82
N LEU A 428 -7.10 3.49 -5.85
CA LEU A 428 -7.15 4.71 -5.02
C LEU A 428 -8.54 4.94 -4.40
N GLU A 429 -9.23 3.84 -4.13
CA GLU A 429 -10.55 3.79 -3.52
C GLU A 429 -10.40 3.77 -1.99
N GLU A 430 -11.37 4.37 -1.31
CA GLU A 430 -11.43 4.40 0.16
C GLU A 430 -12.74 3.73 0.58
N TYR A 431 -12.77 2.40 0.61
CA TYR A 431 -13.94 1.67 1.11
C TYR A 431 -13.87 1.52 2.63
N THR A 432 -14.95 1.92 3.30
CA THR A 432 -15.06 1.90 4.76
C THR A 432 -14.92 0.47 5.31
N ARG A 433 -15.51 -0.53 4.63
CA ARG A 433 -15.36 -1.95 5.03
C ARG A 433 -13.89 -2.35 5.08
N ASP A 434 -13.17 -2.12 3.98
CA ASP A 434 -11.77 -2.53 3.85
C ASP A 434 -10.89 -1.80 4.86
N ALA A 435 -11.13 -0.51 5.08
CA ALA A 435 -10.42 0.28 6.08
C ALA A 435 -10.62 -0.30 7.49
N LEU A 436 -11.84 -0.72 7.85
CA LEU A 436 -12.14 -1.28 9.16
C LEU A 436 -11.53 -2.68 9.36
N ILE A 437 -11.48 -3.51 8.31
CA ILE A 437 -10.76 -4.78 8.31
C ILE A 437 -9.25 -4.54 8.41
N ALA A 438 -8.72 -3.54 7.69
CA ALA A 438 -7.29 -3.29 7.62
C ALA A 438 -6.72 -2.58 8.86
N LEU A 439 -7.53 -1.78 9.56
CA LEU A 439 -7.09 -0.92 10.65
C LEU A 439 -6.32 -1.67 11.77
N PRO A 440 -6.74 -2.85 12.26
CA PRO A 440 -5.99 -3.57 13.28
C PRO A 440 -4.55 -3.92 12.89
N GLY A 441 -4.34 -4.28 11.62
CA GLY A 441 -3.01 -4.59 11.09
C GLY A 441 -2.18 -3.36 10.77
N LEU A 442 -2.75 -2.39 10.03
CA LEU A 442 -2.00 -1.24 9.52
C LEU A 442 -1.76 -0.16 10.57
N MET A 443 -2.57 -0.09 11.63
CA MET A 443 -2.49 0.96 12.63
C MET A 443 -2.14 0.43 14.01
N LEU A 444 -2.82 -0.61 14.50
CA LEU A 444 -2.59 -1.09 15.87
C LEU A 444 -1.30 -1.91 15.99
N ALA A 445 -1.08 -2.88 15.09
CA ALA A 445 0.14 -3.69 15.11
C ALA A 445 1.41 -2.85 14.89
N THR A 446 1.29 -1.70 14.24
CA THR A 446 2.40 -0.74 14.01
C THR A 446 2.44 0.41 15.01
N GLY A 447 1.59 0.43 16.05
CA GLY A 447 1.64 1.42 17.15
C GLY A 447 0.99 2.80 16.87
N ARG A 448 0.24 2.96 15.78
CA ARG A 448 -0.38 4.23 15.36
C ARG A 448 -1.72 4.50 16.04
N PHE A 449 -1.76 4.41 17.37
CA PHE A 449 -3.01 4.47 18.14
C PHE A 449 -3.74 5.81 18.01
N ASP A 450 -3.02 6.94 18.04
CA ASP A 450 -3.65 8.27 17.92
C ASP A 450 -4.31 8.50 16.55
N GLU A 451 -3.67 8.04 15.48
CA GLU A 451 -4.24 8.09 14.13
C GLU A 451 -5.49 7.22 14.04
N CYS A 452 -5.43 6.01 14.62
CA CYS A 452 -6.55 5.08 14.69
C CYS A 452 -7.74 5.68 15.46
N ARG A 453 -7.48 6.28 16.63
CA ARG A 453 -8.47 6.97 17.47
C ARG A 453 -9.19 8.05 16.68
N ARG A 454 -8.45 8.89 15.96
CA ARG A 454 -9.03 9.96 15.13
C ARG A 454 -9.87 9.41 13.98
N LEU A 455 -9.42 8.35 13.31
CA LEU A 455 -10.17 7.71 12.22
C LEU A 455 -11.49 7.11 12.71
N LEU A 456 -11.46 6.30 13.79
CA LEU A 456 -12.66 5.68 14.37
C LEU A 456 -13.66 6.75 14.85
N ARG A 457 -13.16 7.78 15.55
CA ARG A 457 -14.00 8.90 16.00
C ARG A 457 -14.58 9.70 14.84
N GLY A 458 -13.82 9.87 13.75
CA GLY A 458 -14.28 10.54 12.52
C GLY A 458 -15.40 9.77 11.83
N LEU A 459 -15.26 8.45 11.71
CA LEU A 459 -16.27 7.56 11.12
C LEU A 459 -17.61 7.62 11.86
N ALA A 460 -17.59 7.71 13.20
CA ALA A 460 -18.81 7.77 14.01
C ALA A 460 -19.73 8.97 13.70
N ARG A 461 -19.21 10.01 13.03
CA ARG A 461 -20.00 11.18 12.60
C ARG A 461 -20.89 10.89 11.39
N HIS A 462 -20.67 9.78 10.72
CA HIS A 462 -21.35 9.42 9.48
C HIS A 462 -22.42 8.34 9.64
N PHE A 463 -22.80 7.97 10.87
CA PHE A 463 -23.93 7.07 11.07
C PHE A 463 -25.24 7.67 10.54
N LYS A 464 -25.98 6.91 9.74
CA LYS A 464 -27.35 7.23 9.29
C LYS A 464 -28.22 5.99 9.46
N GLN A 465 -29.24 6.07 10.33
CA GLN A 465 -30.21 4.99 10.57
C GLN A 465 -29.55 3.61 10.82
N GLY A 466 -28.53 3.59 11.69
CA GLY A 466 -27.79 2.38 12.04
C GLY A 466 -26.67 1.99 11.07
N LEU A 467 -26.58 2.61 9.89
CA LEU A 467 -25.61 2.27 8.86
C LEU A 467 -24.47 3.27 8.79
N LEU A 468 -23.26 2.76 8.58
CA LEU A 468 -22.12 3.53 8.08
C LEU A 468 -22.05 3.45 6.55
N PRO A 469 -21.54 4.50 5.88
CA PRO A 469 -21.45 4.52 4.44
C PRO A 469 -20.30 3.63 3.94
N ASP A 470 -20.42 3.08 2.73
CA ASP A 470 -19.41 2.28 2.03
C ASP A 470 -18.14 3.05 1.72
N ARG A 471 -18.24 4.38 1.62
CA ARG A 471 -17.11 5.30 1.44
C ARG A 471 -17.27 6.53 2.31
N LEU A 472 -16.17 7.25 2.53
CA LEU A 472 -16.21 8.57 3.15
C LEU A 472 -16.49 9.69 2.12
N PRO A 473 -17.05 10.84 2.52
CA PRO A 473 -17.24 11.97 1.61
C PRO A 473 -15.89 12.45 1.06
N ARG A 474 -15.83 12.88 -0.20
CA ARG A 474 -14.64 13.48 -0.82
C ARG A 474 -14.94 14.93 -1.18
N THR A 475 -13.92 15.75 -1.41
CA THR A 475 -14.09 17.13 -1.87
C THR A 475 -14.98 17.15 -3.13
N GLY A 476 -16.09 17.89 -3.07
CA GLY A 476 -17.06 17.96 -4.16
C GLY A 476 -18.00 16.74 -4.31
N GLN A 477 -17.84 15.67 -3.52
CA GLN A 477 -18.65 14.45 -3.59
C GLN A 477 -19.31 14.13 -2.24
N ARG A 478 -20.55 14.59 -2.07
CA ARG A 478 -21.36 14.32 -0.87
C ARG A 478 -21.82 12.85 -0.81
N LEU A 479 -22.14 12.39 0.39
CA LEU A 479 -22.77 11.10 0.60
C LEU A 479 -24.26 11.14 0.20
N ASN A 480 -24.77 10.05 -0.32
CA ASN A 480 -26.17 9.83 -0.65
C ASN A 480 -26.63 8.44 -0.14
N GLU A 481 -27.90 8.09 -0.33
CA GLU A 481 -28.47 6.85 0.23
C GLU A 481 -27.84 5.56 -0.32
N THR A 482 -27.36 5.58 -1.57
CA THR A 482 -26.70 4.40 -2.16
C THR A 482 -25.36 4.11 -1.50
N ASP A 483 -24.75 5.09 -0.83
CA ASP A 483 -23.55 4.86 -0.03
C ASP A 483 -23.87 4.06 1.25
N TYR A 484 -25.13 3.99 1.70
CA TYR A 484 -25.55 3.29 2.93
C TYR A 484 -26.24 1.95 2.63
N CYS A 485 -25.56 1.10 1.85
CA CYS A 485 -26.13 -0.16 1.37
C CYS A 485 -25.51 -1.42 1.97
N ASN A 486 -24.52 -1.32 2.85
CA ASN A 486 -23.85 -2.51 3.37
C ASN A 486 -24.42 -2.96 4.72
N VAL A 487 -24.70 -4.26 4.83
CA VAL A 487 -25.22 -4.86 6.08
C VAL A 487 -24.14 -5.05 7.16
N ASP A 488 -22.88 -5.11 6.76
CA ASP A 488 -21.76 -5.54 7.60
C ASP A 488 -20.82 -4.39 8.04
N VAL A 489 -20.83 -3.23 7.38
CA VAL A 489 -19.86 -2.14 7.66
C VAL A 489 -19.97 -1.62 9.10
N THR A 490 -21.19 -1.41 9.61
CA THR A 490 -21.37 -1.03 11.02
C THR A 490 -20.85 -2.12 11.97
N LEU A 491 -21.00 -3.39 11.61
CA LEU A 491 -20.53 -4.48 12.48
C LEU A 491 -18.99 -4.60 12.46
N TRP A 492 -18.37 -4.39 11.29
CA TRP A 492 -16.91 -4.24 11.17
C TRP A 492 -16.39 -3.03 11.97
N TYR A 493 -17.19 -1.98 12.14
CA TYR A 493 -16.80 -0.85 12.98
C TYR A 493 -16.69 -1.24 14.46
N LEU A 494 -17.63 -2.03 14.99
CA LEU A 494 -17.50 -2.55 16.35
C LEU A 494 -16.33 -3.52 16.49
N TYR A 495 -16.06 -4.36 15.49
CA TYR A 495 -14.86 -5.20 15.44
C TYR A 495 -13.56 -4.37 15.53
N ALA A 496 -13.43 -3.35 14.69
CA ALA A 496 -12.25 -2.47 14.68
C ALA A 496 -12.10 -1.71 16.01
N LEU A 497 -13.23 -1.29 16.62
CA LEU A 497 -13.25 -0.61 17.90
C LEU A 497 -12.87 -1.53 19.07
N ASP A 498 -13.30 -2.80 19.10
CA ASP A 498 -12.83 -3.80 20.08
C ASP A 498 -11.32 -4.02 19.95
N HIS A 499 -10.82 -4.20 18.72
CA HIS A 499 -9.39 -4.29 18.49
C HIS A 499 -8.65 -3.05 19.00
N TYR A 500 -9.10 -1.83 18.68
CA TYR A 500 -8.49 -0.61 19.19
C TYR A 500 -8.48 -0.59 20.73
N PHE A 501 -9.64 -0.81 21.35
CA PHE A 501 -9.80 -0.77 22.80
C PHE A 501 -8.89 -1.79 23.51
N ARG A 502 -8.77 -3.00 22.98
CA ARG A 502 -7.91 -4.05 23.58
C ARG A 502 -6.42 -3.75 23.48
N PHE A 503 -6.00 -2.93 22.52
CA PHE A 503 -4.61 -2.50 22.38
C PHE A 503 -4.31 -1.22 23.17
N SER A 504 -5.22 -0.24 23.17
CA SER A 504 -5.00 1.09 23.77
C SER A 504 -5.50 1.22 25.21
N SER A 505 -6.47 0.39 25.61
CA SER A 505 -7.26 0.54 26.84
C SER A 505 -7.91 1.92 26.97
N ASP A 506 -8.23 2.58 25.85
CA ASP A 506 -8.89 3.89 25.81
C ASP A 506 -10.38 3.75 26.12
N GLU A 507 -10.69 3.73 27.42
CA GLU A 507 -12.06 3.66 27.92
C GLU A 507 -12.86 4.93 27.61
N GLU A 508 -12.19 6.09 27.51
CA GLU A 508 -12.82 7.36 27.19
C GLU A 508 -13.50 7.33 25.81
N LEU A 509 -12.82 6.80 24.80
CA LEU A 509 -13.40 6.69 23.46
C LEU A 509 -14.61 5.76 23.46
N ILE A 510 -14.55 4.63 24.17
CA ILE A 510 -15.69 3.71 24.30
C ILE A 510 -16.87 4.43 24.95
N ALA A 511 -16.64 5.12 26.07
CA ALA A 511 -17.68 5.87 26.76
C ALA A 511 -18.27 7.00 25.90
N GLU A 512 -17.43 7.70 25.12
CA GLU A 512 -17.86 8.74 24.19
C GLU A 512 -18.80 8.18 23.12
N LEU A 513 -18.46 7.03 22.53
CA LEU A 513 -19.18 6.48 21.37
C LEU A 513 -20.36 5.57 21.74
N TYR A 514 -20.41 5.04 22.96
CA TYR A 514 -21.36 4.01 23.38
C TYR A 514 -22.82 4.37 23.10
N GLN A 515 -23.25 5.59 23.41
CA GLN A 515 -24.65 5.99 23.18
C GLN A 515 -25.00 5.98 21.68
N ARG A 516 -24.13 6.55 20.84
CA ARG A 516 -24.34 6.57 19.38
C ARG A 516 -24.38 5.15 18.81
N LEU A 517 -23.51 4.27 19.29
CA LEU A 517 -23.48 2.87 18.90
C LEU A 517 -24.77 2.15 19.31
N ALA A 518 -25.22 2.36 20.55
CA ALA A 518 -26.45 1.76 21.03
C ALA A 518 -27.67 2.20 20.21
N GLU A 519 -27.81 3.50 19.95
CA GLU A 519 -28.83 4.05 19.04
C GLU A 519 -28.74 3.43 17.64
N SER A 520 -27.53 3.27 17.12
CA SER A 520 -27.30 2.71 15.78
C SER A 520 -27.71 1.24 15.70
N LEU A 521 -27.41 0.42 16.70
CA LEU A 521 -27.82 -0.99 16.69
C LEU A 521 -29.33 -1.18 16.91
N LEU A 522 -30.01 -0.26 17.59
CA LEU A 522 -31.48 -0.31 17.73
C LEU A 522 -32.20 -0.14 16.40
N TRP A 523 -31.63 0.59 15.43
CA TRP A 523 -32.18 0.68 14.08
C TRP A 523 -32.26 -0.67 13.37
N TYR A 524 -31.40 -1.64 13.69
CA TYR A 524 -31.54 -2.99 13.16
C TYR A 524 -32.80 -3.71 13.66
N LEU A 525 -33.38 -3.30 14.78
CA LEU A 525 -34.66 -3.86 15.26
C LEU A 525 -35.85 -3.21 14.54
N GLU A 526 -35.78 -1.90 14.30
CA GLU A 526 -36.83 -1.13 13.61
C GLU A 526 -36.84 -1.38 12.10
N GLY A 527 -35.66 -1.70 11.54
CA GLY A 527 -35.41 -1.81 10.11
C GLY A 527 -34.62 -0.61 9.61
N THR A 528 -33.49 -0.86 8.93
CA THR A 528 -32.68 0.19 8.31
C THR A 528 -33.04 0.39 6.83
N LEU A 529 -32.26 1.21 6.13
CA LEU A 529 -32.28 1.24 4.66
C LEU A 529 -32.08 -0.17 4.08
N HIS A 530 -32.65 -0.41 2.90
CA HIS A 530 -32.53 -1.68 2.15
C HIS A 530 -33.13 -2.93 2.85
N GLY A 531 -34.00 -2.73 3.83
CA GLY A 531 -34.72 -3.84 4.48
C GLY A 531 -33.80 -4.77 5.26
N ILE A 532 -32.75 -4.20 5.86
CA ILE A 532 -31.91 -4.90 6.84
C ILE A 532 -32.61 -4.80 8.18
N GLN A 533 -32.91 -5.94 8.80
CA GLN A 533 -33.63 -5.99 10.06
C GLN A 533 -33.35 -7.31 10.80
N VAL A 534 -33.38 -7.26 12.13
CA VAL A 534 -33.36 -8.45 12.98
C VAL A 534 -34.71 -9.15 12.89
N ASP A 535 -34.68 -10.45 12.61
CA ASP A 535 -35.85 -11.29 12.68
C ASP A 535 -36.24 -11.54 14.15
N PRO A 536 -37.43 -11.13 14.58
CA PRO A 536 -37.83 -11.23 15.98
C PRO A 536 -38.02 -12.68 16.46
N HIS A 537 -38.14 -13.65 15.54
CA HIS A 537 -38.36 -15.05 15.87
C HIS A 537 -37.09 -15.78 16.32
N ASP A 538 -35.93 -15.39 15.79
CA ASP A 538 -34.66 -16.07 16.08
C ASP A 538 -33.50 -15.11 16.42
N GLY A 539 -33.74 -13.80 16.43
CA GLY A 539 -32.71 -12.82 16.79
C GLY A 539 -31.61 -12.62 15.74
N LEU A 540 -31.75 -13.21 14.55
CA LEU A 540 -30.76 -13.12 13.47
C LEU A 540 -31.02 -11.91 12.57
N LEU A 541 -29.94 -11.25 12.17
CA LEU A 541 -29.96 -10.16 11.20
C LEU A 541 -30.19 -10.70 9.79
N ARG A 542 -31.23 -10.18 9.14
CA ARG A 542 -31.66 -10.55 7.79
C ARG A 542 -31.57 -9.34 6.87
N SER A 543 -31.20 -9.60 5.61
CA SER A 543 -31.39 -8.67 4.50
C SER A 543 -32.53 -9.13 3.58
N ALA A 544 -33.45 -8.23 3.24
CA ALA A 544 -34.63 -8.56 2.41
C ALA A 544 -34.51 -8.16 0.94
N SER A 545 -33.50 -7.37 0.55
CA SER A 545 -33.35 -6.86 -0.82
C SER A 545 -32.79 -7.92 -1.77
N ALA A 546 -33.63 -8.45 -2.66
CA ALA A 546 -33.25 -9.50 -3.63
C ALA A 546 -32.35 -9.01 -4.78
N HIS A 547 -32.32 -7.69 -5.03
CA HIS A 547 -31.61 -7.09 -6.16
C HIS A 547 -30.30 -6.40 -5.76
N GLN A 548 -29.87 -6.56 -4.51
CA GLN A 548 -28.70 -5.86 -3.99
C GLN A 548 -27.72 -6.83 -3.32
N ALA A 549 -26.43 -6.62 -3.59
CA ALA A 549 -25.33 -7.34 -2.97
C ALA A 549 -24.82 -6.55 -1.74
N LEU A 550 -25.44 -6.77 -0.58
CA LEU A 550 -25.23 -5.95 0.62
C LEU A 550 -24.07 -6.44 1.52
N THR A 551 -23.52 -7.63 1.28
CA THR A 551 -22.38 -8.22 2.02
C THR A 551 -21.06 -7.92 1.32
N TRP A 552 -19.91 -8.22 1.92
CA TRP A 552 -18.60 -8.08 1.26
C TRP A 552 -18.46 -8.79 -0.10
N MET A 553 -19.20 -9.88 -0.34
CA MET A 553 -19.30 -10.54 -1.66
C MET A 553 -20.24 -9.77 -2.61
N ASN A 554 -19.85 -8.54 -2.98
CA ASN A 554 -20.70 -7.52 -3.61
C ASN A 554 -20.53 -7.31 -5.13
N ALA A 555 -20.09 -8.32 -5.90
CA ALA A 555 -19.89 -8.16 -7.34
C ALA A 555 -21.23 -8.08 -8.10
N TYR A 556 -21.30 -7.20 -9.11
CA TYR A 556 -22.42 -7.09 -10.04
C TYR A 556 -22.01 -7.41 -11.46
N LEU A 557 -22.90 -8.07 -12.21
CA LEU A 557 -22.79 -8.27 -13.65
C LEU A 557 -24.14 -7.92 -14.28
N ASN A 558 -24.13 -7.03 -15.29
CA ASN A 558 -25.34 -6.58 -15.99
C ASN A 558 -26.46 -6.10 -15.03
N GLY A 559 -26.09 -5.39 -13.96
CA GLY A 559 -27.02 -4.85 -12.97
C GLY A 559 -27.54 -5.87 -11.94
N SER A 560 -27.09 -7.13 -11.99
CA SER A 560 -27.51 -8.18 -11.05
C SER A 560 -26.34 -8.64 -10.16
N PRO A 561 -26.58 -8.94 -8.87
CA PRO A 561 -25.58 -9.57 -8.01
C PRO A 561 -25.08 -10.91 -8.60
N VAL A 562 -23.77 -11.11 -8.62
CA VAL A 562 -23.15 -12.40 -9.01
C VAL A 562 -23.31 -13.45 -7.91
N THR A 563 -23.22 -13.00 -6.66
CA THR A 563 -23.37 -13.80 -5.44
C THR A 563 -24.50 -13.20 -4.61
N PRO A 564 -25.77 -13.42 -4.97
CA PRO A 564 -26.89 -12.94 -4.17
C PRO A 564 -26.92 -13.67 -2.82
N ARG A 565 -26.89 -12.89 -1.73
CA ARG A 565 -26.87 -13.42 -0.35
C ARG A 565 -28.00 -12.83 0.50
N THR A 566 -29.15 -12.65 -0.15
CA THR A 566 -30.41 -12.22 0.49
C THR A 566 -30.89 -13.30 1.46
N GLY A 567 -31.31 -12.89 2.65
CA GLY A 567 -31.56 -13.78 3.78
C GLY A 567 -30.64 -13.44 4.95
N LYS A 568 -30.25 -14.44 5.72
CA LYS A 568 -29.41 -14.33 6.91
C LYS A 568 -28.02 -14.89 6.59
N ALA A 569 -27.09 -14.04 6.21
CA ALA A 569 -25.71 -14.45 5.92
C ALA A 569 -24.96 -14.82 7.21
N VAL A 570 -24.16 -15.89 7.16
CA VAL A 570 -23.51 -16.49 8.33
C VAL A 570 -22.54 -15.54 9.03
N GLU A 571 -21.69 -14.84 8.28
CA GLU A 571 -20.68 -13.95 8.85
C GLU A 571 -21.26 -12.65 9.37
N VAL A 572 -22.32 -12.15 8.74
CA VAL A 572 -23.08 -10.99 9.22
C VAL A 572 -23.67 -11.30 10.59
N ASN A 573 -24.20 -12.51 10.77
CA ASN A 573 -24.76 -12.92 12.05
C ASN A 573 -23.70 -13.25 13.10
N ALA A 574 -22.53 -13.75 12.70
CA ALA A 574 -21.39 -13.90 13.60
C ALA A 574 -20.90 -12.52 14.11
N LEU A 575 -20.80 -11.54 13.21
CA LEU A 575 -20.46 -10.16 13.55
C LEU A 575 -21.56 -9.48 14.39
N TRP A 576 -22.84 -9.77 14.13
CA TRP A 576 -23.97 -9.26 14.90
C TRP A 576 -23.95 -9.78 16.34
N TYR A 577 -23.77 -11.09 16.53
CA TYR A 577 -23.58 -11.67 17.85
C TYR A 577 -22.40 -11.03 18.59
N HIS A 578 -21.26 -10.88 17.89
CA HIS A 578 -20.08 -10.25 18.45
C HIS A 578 -20.35 -8.80 18.88
N ALA A 579 -21.01 -8.00 18.04
CA ALA A 579 -21.42 -6.64 18.34
C ALA A 579 -22.32 -6.55 19.59
N LEU A 580 -23.30 -7.45 19.71
CA LEU A 580 -24.18 -7.51 20.89
C LEU A 580 -23.42 -7.83 22.17
N ALA A 581 -22.50 -8.80 22.11
CA ALA A 581 -21.65 -9.16 23.24
C ALA A 581 -20.73 -7.99 23.67
N LEU A 582 -20.17 -7.26 22.70
CA LEU A 582 -19.36 -6.06 22.99
C LEU A 582 -20.19 -4.95 23.65
N MET A 583 -21.41 -4.70 23.18
CA MET A 583 -22.28 -3.70 23.79
C MET A 583 -22.71 -4.09 25.20
N GLU A 584 -22.95 -5.37 25.47
CA GLU A 584 -23.17 -5.89 26.82
C GLU A 584 -21.93 -5.65 27.71
N GLU A 585 -20.73 -6.02 27.25
CA GLU A 585 -19.46 -5.83 27.96
C GLU A 585 -19.17 -4.34 28.26
N TRP A 586 -19.24 -3.49 27.24
CA TRP A 586 -18.98 -2.05 27.38
C TRP A 586 -20.03 -1.33 28.22
N SER A 587 -21.24 -1.88 28.34
CA SER A 587 -22.26 -1.32 29.23
C SER A 587 -21.81 -1.35 30.70
N ALA A 588 -21.04 -2.35 31.12
CA ALA A 588 -20.52 -2.41 32.49
C ALA A 588 -19.46 -1.32 32.72
N LEU A 589 -18.55 -1.13 31.75
CA LEU A 589 -17.51 -0.11 31.76
C LEU A 589 -18.12 1.31 31.82
N VAL A 590 -19.07 1.60 30.93
CA VAL A 590 -19.71 2.92 30.86
C VAL A 590 -20.50 3.24 32.14
N ARG A 591 -21.14 2.22 32.75
CA ARG A 591 -21.83 2.37 34.04
C ARG A 591 -20.85 2.74 35.15
N GLY A 592 -19.66 2.12 35.20
CA GLY A 592 -18.61 2.44 36.15
C GLY A 592 -18.16 3.91 36.09
N ARG A 593 -18.26 4.54 34.91
CA ARG A 593 -17.95 5.96 34.67
C ARG A 593 -19.16 6.91 34.80
N GLY A 594 -20.30 6.41 35.30
CA GLY A 594 -21.53 7.21 35.48
C GLY A 594 -22.31 7.48 34.19
N GLY A 595 -22.00 6.78 33.09
CA GLY A 595 -22.70 6.91 31.82
C GLY A 595 -24.02 6.13 31.77
N ASN A 596 -24.90 6.52 30.83
CA ASN A 596 -26.24 5.94 30.68
C ASN A 596 -26.20 4.58 29.98
N THR A 597 -26.63 3.52 30.67
CA THR A 597 -26.54 2.11 30.21
C THR A 597 -27.88 1.39 30.27
N TYR A 598 -28.99 2.14 30.16
CA TYR A 598 -30.36 1.63 30.23
C TYR A 598 -30.68 0.48 29.24
N LEU A 599 -29.91 0.35 28.16
CA LEU A 599 -30.08 -0.69 27.13
C LEU A 599 -29.27 -1.98 27.40
N SER A 600 -28.47 -2.04 28.46
CA SER A 600 -27.61 -3.20 28.80
C SER A 600 -28.39 -4.53 28.80
N GLY A 601 -29.50 -4.60 29.53
CA GLY A 601 -30.34 -5.81 29.57
C GLY A 601 -30.98 -6.17 28.23
N ARG A 602 -31.24 -5.18 27.36
CA ARG A 602 -31.76 -5.41 26.01
C ARG A 602 -30.69 -6.03 25.10
N PHE A 603 -29.43 -5.62 25.20
CA PHE A 603 -28.34 -6.24 24.45
C PHE A 603 -28.08 -7.68 24.90
N GLN A 604 -28.15 -7.95 26.21
CA GLN A 604 -28.06 -9.31 26.75
C GLN A 604 -29.17 -10.22 26.19
N GLU A 605 -30.43 -9.75 26.18
CA GLU A 605 -31.56 -10.51 25.64
C GLU A 605 -31.38 -10.80 24.13
N LEU A 606 -30.99 -9.77 23.36
CA LEU A 606 -30.74 -9.92 21.93
C LEU A 606 -29.58 -10.88 21.66
N ARG A 607 -28.51 -10.82 22.47
CA ARG A 607 -27.34 -11.70 22.36
C ARG A 607 -27.76 -13.15 22.56
N GLN A 608 -28.53 -13.45 23.59
CA GLN A 608 -29.01 -14.80 23.89
C GLN A 608 -29.91 -15.34 22.76
N ARG A 609 -30.86 -14.54 22.27
CA ARG A 609 -31.72 -14.95 21.15
C ARG A 609 -30.89 -15.23 19.89
N CYS A 610 -29.96 -14.34 19.56
CA CYS A 610 -29.05 -14.53 18.44
C CYS A 610 -28.19 -15.79 18.62
N GLU A 611 -27.70 -16.09 19.82
CA GLU A 611 -26.95 -17.32 20.13
C GLU A 611 -27.75 -18.60 19.84
N GLU A 612 -29.00 -18.64 20.30
CA GLU A 612 -29.93 -19.75 20.07
C GLU A 612 -30.28 -19.87 18.58
N GLY A 613 -30.61 -18.74 17.93
CA GLY A 613 -30.92 -18.68 16.50
C GLY A 613 -29.73 -19.07 15.62
N PHE A 614 -28.50 -18.73 16.01
CA PHE A 614 -27.29 -19.00 15.23
C PHE A 614 -27.06 -20.50 15.02
N GLN A 615 -27.54 -21.35 15.93
CA GLN A 615 -27.40 -22.80 15.78
C GLN A 615 -28.14 -23.36 14.55
N ARG A 616 -29.11 -22.62 14.00
CA ARG A 616 -29.79 -22.96 12.75
C ARG A 616 -28.83 -23.02 11.55
N PHE A 617 -27.66 -22.37 11.62
CA PHE A 617 -26.67 -22.42 10.54
C PHE A 617 -26.02 -23.79 10.38
N TRP A 618 -26.12 -24.71 11.34
CA TRP A 618 -25.50 -26.03 11.23
C TRP A 618 -26.08 -26.86 10.08
N TYR A 619 -25.24 -27.20 9.10
CA TYR A 619 -25.55 -28.11 8.01
C TYR A 619 -24.93 -29.48 8.30
N ALA A 620 -25.74 -30.38 8.89
CA ALA A 620 -25.28 -31.66 9.41
C ALA A 620 -24.69 -32.61 8.34
N GLU A 621 -25.25 -32.62 7.12
CA GLU A 621 -24.79 -33.49 6.03
C GLU A 621 -23.39 -33.08 5.54
N GLY A 622 -23.13 -31.78 5.44
CA GLY A 622 -21.81 -31.25 5.06
C GLY A 622 -20.81 -31.17 6.22
N ARG A 623 -21.30 -31.17 7.48
CA ARG A 623 -20.50 -30.92 8.69
C ARG A 623 -19.83 -29.54 8.69
N TYR A 624 -20.56 -28.54 8.21
CA TYR A 624 -20.15 -27.13 8.17
C TYR A 624 -21.39 -26.23 8.30
N LEU A 625 -21.25 -24.90 8.16
CA LEU A 625 -22.38 -23.97 8.24
C LEU A 625 -23.00 -23.65 6.88
N TYR A 626 -24.33 -23.59 6.79
CA TYR A 626 -25.02 -22.92 5.68
C TYR A 626 -24.45 -21.51 5.50
N ASP A 627 -24.24 -21.09 4.25
CA ASP A 627 -23.71 -19.74 3.98
C ASP A 627 -24.78 -18.66 4.20
N VAL A 628 -26.03 -18.99 3.87
CA VAL A 628 -27.20 -18.12 4.04
C VAL A 628 -28.40 -18.94 4.50
N LEU A 629 -29.10 -18.49 5.55
CA LEU A 629 -30.40 -19.03 5.96
C LEU A 629 -31.55 -18.20 5.38
N ASP A 630 -32.72 -18.83 5.26
CA ASP A 630 -33.98 -18.20 4.85
C ASP A 630 -33.86 -17.36 3.58
N GLY A 631 -33.03 -17.80 2.63
CA GLY A 631 -32.90 -17.17 1.32
C GLY A 631 -34.09 -17.47 0.41
N PRO A 632 -34.17 -16.84 -0.78
CA PRO A 632 -35.30 -17.01 -1.71
C PRO A 632 -35.57 -18.46 -2.13
N SER A 633 -34.54 -19.33 -2.11
CA SER A 633 -34.63 -20.75 -2.47
C SER A 633 -34.46 -21.69 -1.25
N GLY A 634 -34.55 -21.17 -0.02
CA GLY A 634 -34.28 -21.90 1.21
C GLY A 634 -32.89 -21.61 1.78
N HIS A 635 -32.32 -22.58 2.50
CA HIS A 635 -30.97 -22.50 3.06
C HIS A 635 -29.92 -22.78 1.97
N ASP A 636 -28.86 -21.99 1.92
CA ASP A 636 -27.76 -22.14 0.97
C ASP A 636 -26.65 -23.01 1.56
N PRO A 637 -26.46 -24.27 1.09
CA PRO A 637 -25.42 -25.18 1.58
C PRO A 637 -24.05 -24.93 0.95
N SER A 638 -23.85 -23.87 0.16
CA SER A 638 -22.56 -23.57 -0.46
C SER A 638 -21.42 -23.50 0.57
N LEU A 639 -20.38 -24.32 0.42
CA LEU A 639 -19.21 -24.27 1.29
C LEU A 639 -18.35 -23.03 0.96
N ARG A 640 -18.45 -22.01 1.82
CA ARG A 640 -17.76 -20.72 1.69
C ARG A 640 -16.92 -20.38 2.93
N PRO A 641 -15.91 -19.48 2.81
CA PRO A 641 -15.02 -19.16 3.93
C PRO A 641 -15.66 -18.24 4.98
N ASN A 642 -16.84 -17.67 4.70
CA ASN A 642 -17.56 -16.73 5.59
C ASN A 642 -17.77 -17.28 7.01
N GLN A 643 -18.01 -18.59 7.12
CA GLN A 643 -18.18 -19.28 8.41
C GLN A 643 -16.94 -19.23 9.32
N LEU A 644 -15.75 -18.90 8.82
CA LEU A 644 -14.56 -18.68 9.65
C LEU A 644 -14.80 -17.60 10.71
N LEU A 645 -15.58 -16.57 10.38
CA LEU A 645 -15.90 -15.49 11.31
C LEU A 645 -16.76 -15.98 12.50
N ALA A 646 -17.46 -17.10 12.37
CA ALA A 646 -18.16 -17.73 13.49
C ALA A 646 -17.22 -18.36 14.53
N ILE A 647 -15.93 -18.47 14.22
CA ILE A 647 -14.87 -19.04 15.07
C ILE A 647 -13.82 -17.98 15.43
N SER A 648 -13.40 -17.17 14.46
CA SER A 648 -12.25 -16.26 14.61
C SER A 648 -12.56 -15.02 15.43
N LEU A 649 -13.82 -14.59 15.56
CA LEU A 649 -14.19 -13.43 16.38
C LEU A 649 -13.99 -13.71 17.88
N ARG A 650 -13.72 -12.68 18.69
CA ARG A 650 -13.50 -12.83 20.14
C ARG A 650 -14.70 -13.49 20.83
N HIS A 651 -15.89 -12.98 20.53
CA HIS A 651 -17.16 -13.53 21.02
C HIS A 651 -17.81 -14.33 19.89
N THR A 652 -18.02 -15.63 20.11
CA THR A 652 -18.52 -16.57 19.09
C THR A 652 -19.87 -17.15 19.48
N ALA A 653 -20.82 -17.18 18.54
CA ALA A 653 -22.12 -17.85 18.75
C ALA A 653 -22.04 -19.37 18.50
N LEU A 654 -21.06 -19.83 17.71
CA LEU A 654 -20.97 -21.25 17.34
C LEU A 654 -20.54 -22.10 18.54
N VAL A 655 -21.32 -23.14 18.83
CA VAL A 655 -21.01 -24.09 19.91
C VAL A 655 -19.67 -24.83 19.66
N PRO A 656 -18.88 -25.11 20.71
CA PRO A 656 -17.54 -25.69 20.56
C PRO A 656 -17.47 -26.98 19.72
N VAL A 657 -18.47 -27.85 19.83
CA VAL A 657 -18.52 -29.15 19.13
C VAL A 657 -18.44 -29.03 17.60
N HIS A 658 -18.91 -27.92 17.02
CA HIS A 658 -18.94 -27.72 15.58
C HIS A 658 -17.71 -26.97 15.03
N ARG A 659 -16.93 -26.31 15.88
CA ARG A 659 -15.83 -25.41 15.43
C ARG A 659 -14.72 -26.18 14.70
N LEU A 660 -14.34 -27.35 15.22
CA LEU A 660 -13.32 -28.20 14.60
C LEU A 660 -13.80 -28.71 13.24
N GLU A 661 -15.04 -29.19 13.15
CA GLU A 661 -15.60 -29.74 11.91
C GLU A 661 -15.64 -28.66 10.81
N VAL A 662 -16.12 -27.46 11.15
CA VAL A 662 -16.10 -26.31 10.25
C VAL A 662 -14.69 -26.00 9.76
N LEU A 663 -13.72 -25.90 10.66
CA LEU A 663 -12.34 -25.58 10.27
C LEU A 663 -11.74 -26.67 9.39
N GLU A 664 -11.99 -27.95 9.67
CA GLU A 664 -11.52 -29.07 8.83
C GLU A 664 -12.06 -28.97 7.40
N GLN A 665 -13.36 -28.67 7.24
CA GLN A 665 -13.97 -28.50 5.91
C GLN A 665 -13.37 -27.31 5.16
N VAL A 666 -13.24 -26.17 5.84
CA VAL A 666 -12.62 -24.96 5.25
C VAL A 666 -11.17 -25.23 4.86
N THR A 667 -10.38 -25.86 5.74
CA THR A 667 -8.97 -26.21 5.49
C THR A 667 -8.84 -27.10 4.27
N ARG A 668 -9.66 -28.16 4.21
CA ARG A 668 -9.59 -29.17 3.16
C ARG A 668 -9.96 -28.63 1.78
N HIS A 669 -10.98 -27.77 1.70
CA HIS A 669 -11.59 -27.40 0.44
C HIS A 669 -11.23 -25.98 -0.04
N LEU A 670 -10.96 -25.06 0.89
CA LEU A 670 -10.85 -23.64 0.59
C LEU A 670 -9.43 -23.09 0.74
N LEU A 671 -8.60 -23.63 1.64
CA LEU A 671 -7.25 -23.13 1.86
C LEU A 671 -6.37 -23.28 0.61
N THR A 672 -5.63 -22.23 0.30
CA THR A 672 -4.60 -22.17 -0.76
C THR A 672 -3.32 -21.52 -0.20
N PRO A 673 -2.21 -21.47 -0.95
CA PRO A 673 -0.99 -20.81 -0.49
C PRO A 673 -1.15 -19.32 -0.15
N TYR A 674 -2.10 -18.61 -0.80
CA TYR A 674 -2.21 -17.15 -0.70
C TYR A 674 -3.51 -16.67 -0.04
N GLY A 675 -4.31 -17.57 0.53
CA GLY A 675 -5.58 -17.21 1.18
C GLY A 675 -6.61 -18.33 1.08
N LEU A 676 -7.88 -17.97 1.00
CA LEU A 676 -8.98 -18.93 0.87
C LEU A 676 -9.83 -18.70 -0.37
N ARG A 677 -10.21 -19.80 -1.04
CA ARG A 677 -11.21 -19.80 -2.10
C ARG A 677 -12.54 -19.30 -1.56
N THR A 678 -13.21 -18.48 -2.35
CA THR A 678 -14.53 -17.91 -2.03
C THR A 678 -15.69 -18.90 -2.15
N LEU A 679 -15.47 -20.00 -2.87
CA LEU A 679 -16.41 -21.10 -3.05
C LEU A 679 -15.63 -22.41 -3.23
N ALA A 680 -16.16 -23.52 -2.72
CA ALA A 680 -15.51 -24.82 -2.81
C ALA A 680 -15.50 -25.38 -4.25
N PRO A 681 -14.42 -26.06 -4.69
CA PRO A 681 -14.30 -26.54 -6.08
C PRO A 681 -15.32 -27.57 -6.57
N HIS A 682 -16.06 -28.20 -5.66
CA HIS A 682 -17.08 -29.20 -5.98
C HIS A 682 -18.46 -28.57 -6.25
N ASP A 683 -18.61 -27.28 -5.97
CA ASP A 683 -19.84 -26.55 -6.24
C ASP A 683 -19.99 -26.28 -7.75
N PRO A 684 -21.16 -26.50 -8.35
CA PRO A 684 -21.39 -26.24 -9.78
C PRO A 684 -21.14 -24.79 -10.23
N ALA A 685 -21.25 -23.81 -9.32
CA ALA A 685 -20.99 -22.41 -9.61
C ALA A 685 -19.49 -22.05 -9.55
N TYR A 686 -18.61 -22.99 -9.18
CA TYR A 686 -17.18 -22.76 -8.99
C TYR A 686 -16.48 -22.26 -10.27
N ARG A 687 -15.66 -21.23 -10.10
CA ARG A 687 -14.82 -20.57 -11.08
C ARG A 687 -13.46 -20.26 -10.46
N GLY A 688 -12.54 -21.20 -10.56
CA GLY A 688 -11.19 -21.07 -10.01
C GLY A 688 -10.24 -20.18 -10.82
N ARG A 689 -10.68 -19.63 -11.95
CA ARG A 689 -9.89 -18.69 -12.77
C ARG A 689 -10.59 -17.35 -12.83
N LEU A 690 -9.88 -16.26 -12.54
CA LEU A 690 -10.43 -14.90 -12.62
C LEU A 690 -10.77 -14.49 -14.05
N GLY A 691 -10.09 -15.06 -15.05
CA GLY A 691 -10.24 -14.65 -16.45
C GLY A 691 -9.56 -13.32 -16.76
N ARG A 692 -9.69 -12.88 -18.00
CA ARG A 692 -8.97 -11.71 -18.55
C ARG A 692 -9.86 -10.48 -18.65
N SER A 693 -11.13 -10.61 -18.96
CA SER A 693 -12.03 -9.46 -19.06
C SER A 693 -12.56 -9.00 -17.69
N SER A 694 -13.00 -7.75 -17.60
CA SER A 694 -13.63 -7.25 -16.36
C SER A 694 -14.87 -8.05 -15.97
N ASP A 695 -15.64 -8.54 -16.95
CA ASP A 695 -16.85 -9.32 -16.69
C ASP A 695 -16.52 -10.72 -16.17
N GLU A 696 -15.52 -11.39 -16.77
CA GLU A 696 -15.01 -12.67 -16.28
C GLU A 696 -14.50 -12.53 -14.83
N GLN A 697 -13.72 -11.47 -14.57
CA GLN A 697 -13.20 -11.16 -13.24
C GLN A 697 -14.32 -10.99 -12.22
N ARG A 698 -15.33 -10.16 -12.52
CA ARG A 698 -16.49 -9.97 -11.65
C ARG A 698 -17.26 -11.27 -11.41
N GLN A 699 -17.36 -12.12 -12.42
CA GLN A 699 -18.09 -13.38 -12.32
C GLN A 699 -17.37 -14.44 -11.47
N ALA A 700 -16.04 -14.45 -11.48
CA ALA A 700 -15.22 -15.38 -10.69
C ALA A 700 -14.84 -14.85 -9.30
N LEU A 701 -14.88 -13.52 -9.09
CA LEU A 701 -14.36 -12.82 -7.90
C LEU A 701 -14.84 -13.43 -6.58
N TYR A 702 -16.12 -13.80 -6.50
CA TYR A 702 -16.72 -14.44 -5.32
C TYR A 702 -17.25 -15.84 -5.61
N GLN A 703 -16.81 -16.47 -6.70
CA GLN A 703 -17.26 -17.81 -7.11
C GLN A 703 -16.11 -18.80 -7.22
N GLY A 704 -14.97 -18.57 -6.57
CA GLY A 704 -13.87 -19.54 -6.57
C GLY A 704 -12.47 -18.93 -6.55
N SER A 705 -12.35 -17.63 -6.78
CA SER A 705 -11.09 -16.90 -6.56
C SER A 705 -10.64 -16.96 -5.10
N VAL A 706 -9.35 -16.77 -4.87
CA VAL A 706 -8.71 -16.72 -3.54
C VAL A 706 -8.65 -15.29 -3.06
N TRP A 707 -9.07 -15.03 -1.83
CA TRP A 707 -8.90 -13.73 -1.18
C TRP A 707 -7.87 -13.80 -0.05
N THR A 708 -6.90 -12.89 -0.09
CA THR A 708 -5.73 -12.91 0.79
C THR A 708 -6.07 -12.64 2.25
N TRP A 709 -6.92 -11.65 2.52
CA TRP A 709 -7.24 -11.22 3.89
C TRP A 709 -7.86 -12.34 4.74
N LEU A 710 -8.51 -13.32 4.12
CA LEU A 710 -9.12 -14.47 4.81
C LEU A 710 -8.09 -15.37 5.52
N ILE A 711 -6.80 -15.25 5.20
CA ILE A 711 -5.74 -15.98 5.90
C ILE A 711 -5.67 -15.59 7.38
N GLY A 712 -5.99 -14.34 7.72
CA GLY A 712 -6.01 -13.86 9.11
C GLY A 712 -7.09 -14.57 9.94
N PRO A 713 -8.39 -14.48 9.58
CA PRO A 713 -9.46 -15.23 10.24
C PRO A 713 -9.21 -16.74 10.27
N TYR A 714 -8.62 -17.31 9.23
CA TYR A 714 -8.28 -18.74 9.19
C TYR A 714 -7.27 -19.14 10.28
N ILE A 715 -6.12 -18.45 10.34
CA ILE A 715 -5.10 -18.74 11.35
C ILE A 715 -5.62 -18.42 12.75
N GLU A 716 -6.42 -17.38 12.92
CA GLU A 716 -7.03 -17.07 14.23
C GLU A 716 -8.02 -18.15 14.68
N ALA A 717 -8.86 -18.65 13.78
CA ALA A 717 -9.74 -19.78 14.06
C ALA A 717 -8.93 -21.04 14.44
N LEU A 718 -7.83 -21.31 13.73
CA LEU A 718 -6.91 -22.40 14.03
C LEU A 718 -6.32 -22.30 15.44
N LEU A 719 -5.86 -21.11 15.84
CA LEU A 719 -5.29 -20.86 17.17
C LEU A 719 -6.33 -20.92 18.30
N LYS A 720 -7.61 -20.60 18.02
CA LYS A 720 -8.69 -20.66 19.01
C LYS A 720 -9.16 -22.06 19.34
N LEU A 721 -8.98 -23.03 18.44
CA LEU A 721 -9.26 -24.44 18.74
C LEU A 721 -8.31 -25.02 19.80
N ASP A 722 -7.19 -24.36 20.05
CA ASP A 722 -6.19 -24.74 21.06
C ASP A 722 -6.52 -24.24 22.48
N GLY A 723 -7.62 -23.49 22.66
CA GLY A 723 -8.07 -23.02 23.98
C GLY A 723 -7.41 -21.72 24.48
N ARG A 724 -6.70 -20.98 23.62
CA ARG A 724 -6.04 -19.70 23.97
C ARG A 724 -7.00 -18.51 23.89
N ASN A 725 -7.96 -18.41 24.81
CA ASN A 725 -8.66 -17.15 25.05
C ASN A 725 -7.87 -16.30 26.05
N ARG A 726 -7.60 -15.03 25.69
CA ARG A 726 -7.12 -14.03 26.65
C ARG A 726 -8.27 -13.74 27.62
N GLY A 727 -8.18 -14.22 28.86
CA GLY A 727 -9.07 -13.80 29.96
C GLY A 727 -10.08 -14.83 30.47
N GLU A 728 -10.10 -16.06 29.94
CA GLU A 728 -10.87 -17.17 30.50
C GLU A 728 -9.92 -18.22 31.08
N GLU A 729 -10.24 -18.80 32.25
CA GLU A 729 -9.47 -19.91 32.81
C GLU A 729 -9.38 -21.05 31.78
N PRO A 730 -8.20 -21.69 31.63
CA PRO A 730 -8.03 -22.77 30.67
C PRO A 730 -9.02 -23.87 31.00
N ASN A 731 -10.06 -24.01 30.17
CA ASN A 731 -11.02 -25.10 30.32
C ASN A 731 -10.21 -26.40 30.20
N HIS A 732 -10.17 -27.17 31.28
CA HIS A 732 -9.42 -28.41 31.40
C HIS A 732 -9.88 -29.42 30.34
N GLY A 733 -9.23 -29.41 29.17
CA GLY A 733 -9.54 -30.30 28.06
C GLY A 733 -8.38 -30.46 27.08
N ASN A 734 -7.51 -31.43 27.34
CA ASN A 734 -6.68 -32.17 26.38
C ASN A 734 -5.64 -31.45 25.49
N ALA A 735 -5.49 -30.13 25.48
CA ALA A 735 -4.43 -29.47 24.71
C ALA A 735 -3.05 -29.67 25.35
N THR A 736 -2.26 -30.63 24.84
CA THR A 736 -0.87 -30.82 25.27
C THR A 736 0.00 -29.65 24.77
N PRO A 737 1.03 -29.22 25.51
CA PRO A 737 1.96 -28.18 25.04
C PRO A 737 2.53 -28.45 23.62
N LEU A 738 2.70 -29.73 23.26
CA LEU A 738 3.11 -30.15 21.92
C LEU A 738 2.02 -29.92 20.86
N GLY A 739 0.74 -30.15 21.19
CA GLY A 739 -0.39 -29.82 20.31
C GLY A 739 -0.50 -28.32 20.05
N GLN A 740 -0.30 -27.51 21.10
CA GLN A 740 -0.30 -26.05 21.00
C GLN A 740 0.80 -25.55 20.07
N GLU A 741 2.01 -26.07 20.26
CA GLU A 741 3.17 -25.76 19.42
C GLU A 741 2.95 -26.19 17.96
N TYR A 742 2.33 -27.36 17.74
CA TYR A 742 1.99 -27.83 16.40
C TYR A 742 1.04 -26.86 15.68
N ILE A 743 -0.05 -26.44 16.34
CA ILE A 743 -1.02 -25.49 15.78
C ILE A 743 -0.35 -24.14 15.48
N TRP A 744 0.46 -23.62 16.41
CA TRP A 744 1.20 -22.38 16.20
C TRP A 744 2.14 -22.46 14.98
N ARG A 745 2.86 -23.58 14.80
CA ARG A 745 3.71 -23.82 13.63
C ARG A 745 2.93 -23.93 12.32
N GLN A 746 1.72 -24.49 12.33
CA GLN A 746 0.84 -24.48 11.16
C GLN A 746 0.44 -23.04 10.78
N GLY A 747 0.19 -22.19 11.78
CA GLY A 747 -0.04 -20.76 11.58
C GLY A 747 1.14 -20.06 10.91
N LEU A 748 2.37 -20.30 11.38
CA LEU A 748 3.58 -19.75 10.73
C LEU A 748 3.73 -20.24 9.29
N ARG A 749 3.51 -21.53 9.04
CA ARG A 749 3.63 -22.13 7.72
C ARG A 749 2.66 -21.51 6.71
N ALA A 750 1.48 -21.10 7.17
CA ALA A 750 0.50 -20.41 6.34
C ALA A 750 0.98 -19.01 5.87
N LEU A 751 1.99 -18.42 6.52
CA LEU A 751 2.59 -17.13 6.12
C LEU A 751 3.76 -17.28 5.13
N GLU A 752 4.39 -18.47 5.06
CA GLU A 752 5.59 -18.72 4.26
C GLU A 752 5.43 -18.36 2.76
N PRO A 753 4.31 -18.68 2.07
CA PRO A 753 4.17 -18.36 0.65
C PRO A 753 4.26 -16.87 0.31
N PHE A 754 3.90 -15.99 1.27
CA PHE A 754 3.91 -14.55 1.06
C PHE A 754 5.33 -13.96 0.97
N LEU A 755 6.35 -14.64 1.49
CA LEU A 755 7.76 -14.27 1.24
C LEU A 755 8.08 -14.29 -0.26
N HIS A 756 7.57 -15.29 -0.98
CA HIS A 756 7.75 -15.37 -2.42
C HIS A 756 6.98 -14.26 -3.14
N GLU A 757 5.71 -14.03 -2.76
CA GLU A 757 4.87 -12.99 -3.37
C GLU A 757 5.49 -11.58 -3.25
N LEU A 758 6.11 -11.25 -2.12
CA LEU A 758 6.79 -9.96 -1.93
C LEU A 758 7.92 -9.72 -2.96
N GLY A 759 8.48 -10.77 -3.56
CA GLY A 759 9.50 -10.71 -4.61
C GLY A 759 8.95 -10.82 -6.05
N GLN A 760 7.63 -10.93 -6.22
CA GLN A 760 6.93 -11.06 -7.51
C GLN A 760 5.96 -9.89 -7.71
N ASN A 761 5.32 -9.83 -8.89
CA ASN A 761 4.23 -8.90 -9.18
C ASN A 761 4.57 -7.45 -8.77
N MET A 762 3.84 -6.87 -7.82
CA MET A 762 4.21 -5.59 -7.22
C MET A 762 5.17 -5.80 -6.03
N LEU A 763 6.44 -5.48 -6.26
CA LEU A 763 7.53 -5.75 -5.33
C LEU A 763 7.33 -5.08 -3.97
N GLY A 764 7.51 -5.87 -2.91
CA GLY A 764 7.32 -5.44 -1.54
C GLY A 764 5.86 -5.14 -1.19
N MET A 765 4.89 -5.65 -1.96
CA MET A 765 3.46 -5.55 -1.73
C MET A 765 2.81 -6.94 -1.82
N ILE A 766 1.54 -7.05 -1.43
CA ILE A 766 0.76 -8.29 -1.47
C ILE A 766 -0.50 -8.08 -2.30
N SER A 767 -0.68 -8.93 -3.32
CA SER A 767 -1.88 -8.95 -4.15
C SER A 767 -3.13 -9.32 -3.32
N GLY A 768 -4.28 -8.72 -3.67
CA GLY A 768 -5.52 -8.93 -2.91
C GLY A 768 -6.27 -10.21 -3.24
N VAL A 769 -6.15 -10.65 -4.49
CA VAL A 769 -6.92 -11.76 -5.05
C VAL A 769 -6.02 -12.60 -5.94
N PHE A 770 -6.19 -13.93 -5.90
CA PHE A 770 -5.48 -14.88 -6.76
C PHE A 770 -6.47 -15.85 -7.45
N ASP A 771 -6.02 -16.52 -8.51
CA ASP A 771 -6.73 -17.67 -9.07
C ASP A 771 -6.96 -18.74 -7.98
N GLY A 772 -8.17 -19.29 -7.93
CA GLY A 772 -8.56 -20.46 -7.14
C GLY A 772 -7.82 -21.73 -7.51
N ASP A 773 -7.48 -21.90 -8.79
CA ASP A 773 -6.80 -23.08 -9.29
C ASP A 773 -5.28 -22.84 -9.47
N PRO A 774 -4.43 -23.86 -9.21
CA PRO A 774 -3.01 -23.79 -9.51
C PRO A 774 -2.75 -23.38 -10.97
N PRO A 775 -1.78 -22.50 -11.26
CA PRO A 775 -0.71 -22.06 -10.37
C PRO A 775 -1.01 -20.80 -9.54
N HIS A 776 -2.28 -20.47 -9.24
CA HIS A 776 -2.65 -19.35 -8.36
C HIS A 776 -2.05 -18.00 -8.77
N HIS A 777 -2.24 -17.57 -10.02
CA HIS A 777 -1.75 -16.26 -10.46
C HIS A 777 -2.43 -15.12 -9.71
N ALA A 778 -1.69 -14.05 -9.45
CA ALA A 778 -2.24 -12.81 -8.90
C ALA A 778 -3.25 -12.18 -9.86
N GLY A 779 -4.36 -11.69 -9.29
CA GLY A 779 -5.44 -11.02 -10.01
C GLY A 779 -5.16 -9.55 -10.29
N TYR A 780 -6.20 -8.82 -10.70
CA TYR A 780 -6.11 -7.41 -11.09
C TYR A 780 -5.82 -6.46 -9.91
N GLN A 781 -6.14 -6.86 -8.68
CA GLN A 781 -5.84 -6.10 -7.47
C GLN A 781 -4.37 -6.26 -7.08
N ALA A 782 -3.51 -5.50 -7.77
CA ALA A 782 -2.05 -5.61 -7.65
C ALA A 782 -1.50 -5.39 -6.23
N ALA A 783 -2.21 -4.63 -5.39
CA ALA A 783 -1.91 -4.49 -3.97
C ALA A 783 -3.17 -4.19 -3.17
N SER A 784 -3.38 -4.90 -2.06
CA SER A 784 -4.56 -4.79 -1.19
C SER A 784 -4.18 -4.43 0.25
N ALA A 785 -4.86 -3.42 0.81
CA ALA A 785 -4.67 -3.03 2.21
C ALA A 785 -5.12 -4.12 3.16
N SER A 786 -6.31 -4.70 2.97
CA SER A 786 -6.83 -5.76 3.85
C SER A 786 -5.95 -7.01 3.82
N GLY A 787 -5.39 -7.37 2.65
CA GLY A 787 -4.42 -8.46 2.53
C GLY A 787 -3.16 -8.23 3.36
N VAL A 788 -2.50 -7.08 3.20
CA VAL A 788 -1.30 -6.72 3.99
C VAL A 788 -1.63 -6.60 5.47
N ALA A 789 -2.77 -6.00 5.82
CA ALA A 789 -3.10 -5.79 7.21
C ALA A 789 -3.43 -7.07 7.95
N GLU A 790 -4.20 -7.99 7.36
CA GLU A 790 -4.52 -9.25 8.02
C GLU A 790 -3.25 -10.09 8.24
N LEU A 791 -2.28 -10.02 7.30
CA LEU A 791 -0.94 -10.59 7.51
C LEU A 791 -0.20 -9.94 8.67
N LEU A 792 -0.15 -8.60 8.76
CA LEU A 792 0.47 -7.89 9.89
C LEU A 792 -0.22 -8.18 11.23
N ARG A 793 -1.55 -8.18 11.24
CA ARG A 793 -2.38 -8.46 12.42
C ARG A 793 -2.12 -9.85 12.94
N ILE A 794 -2.18 -10.86 12.06
CA ILE A 794 -1.99 -12.24 12.47
C ILE A 794 -0.53 -12.57 12.79
N TYR A 795 0.42 -11.92 12.12
CA TYR A 795 1.83 -12.00 12.47
C TYR A 795 2.07 -11.47 13.90
N SER A 796 1.50 -10.31 14.24
CA SER A 796 1.57 -9.75 15.60
C SER A 796 0.92 -10.69 16.62
N TYR A 797 -0.21 -11.31 16.27
CA TYR A 797 -0.90 -12.27 17.13
C TYR A 797 -0.08 -13.54 17.36
N LEU A 798 0.53 -14.11 16.30
CA LEU A 798 1.43 -15.27 16.39
C LEU A 798 2.69 -14.97 17.21
N ALA A 799 3.26 -13.77 17.07
CA ALA A 799 4.39 -13.31 17.86
C ALA A 799 4.06 -13.28 19.36
N GLN A 800 2.89 -12.74 19.72
CA GLN A 800 2.42 -12.70 21.10
C GLN A 800 2.11 -14.10 21.64
N ALA A 801 1.50 -14.98 20.84
CA ALA A 801 1.21 -16.36 21.21
C ALA A 801 2.50 -17.20 21.38
N GLY A 802 3.51 -16.96 20.53
CA GLY A 802 4.82 -17.62 20.54
C GLY A 802 5.65 -17.27 21.78
N ALA A 803 5.53 -16.05 22.30
CA ALA A 803 6.22 -15.64 23.53
C ALA A 803 5.85 -16.50 24.75
N GLY A 804 4.65 -17.10 24.77
CA GLY A 804 4.25 -18.06 25.80
C GLY A 804 4.90 -19.45 25.68
N HIS A 805 5.38 -19.82 24.50
CA HIS A 805 6.08 -21.09 24.23
C HIS A 805 7.59 -21.03 24.48
N LEU A 806 8.19 -19.83 24.41
CA LEU A 806 9.62 -19.62 24.58
C LEU A 806 10.10 -19.67 26.05
N VAL A 807 9.19 -19.89 27.02
CA VAL A 807 9.46 -19.85 28.47
C VAL A 807 9.56 -21.24 29.16
N PRO A 808 9.94 -22.33 28.46
CA PRO A 808 10.70 -23.36 29.17
C PRO A 808 11.86 -23.97 28.38
N ALA A 809 12.43 -23.26 27.40
CA ALA A 809 13.64 -23.73 26.70
C ALA A 809 14.95 -23.07 27.18
N LEU A 810 14.88 -22.10 28.09
CA LEU A 810 16.04 -21.40 28.66
C LEU A 810 15.88 -21.21 30.17
N SER A 811 15.73 -22.29 30.91
CA SER A 811 16.00 -22.30 32.36
C SER A 811 16.49 -23.67 32.80
N VAL A 812 17.81 -23.71 33.01
CA VAL A 812 18.67 -24.74 33.64
C VAL A 812 19.07 -25.93 32.77
#